data_AF-Q630X8-F1
#
_entry.id   AF-Q630X8-F1
#
_cell.length_a   1.000
_cell.length_b   1.000
_cell.length_c   1.000
_cell.angle_alpha   90.00
_cell.angle_beta   90.00
_cell.angle_gamma   90.00
#
_symmetry.space_group_name_H-M   'P 1'
#
loop_
_entity.id
_entity.type
_entity.pdbx_description
1 polymer ?
#
loop_
_entity_poly.entity_id
_entity_poly.type
_entity_poly.pdbx_seq_one_letter_code
_entity_poly.pdbx_strand_id
1 'polypeptide(L)'
;MDNQFSLRLQEVKAKRQWLNKRPDKWDQQLGVEEISISKWFKQANAPITFKEDTNIFTSNLVDKEYTYLSYFETNTNFQLTPKNKQVQLKAGKEFKVEITGEKDEQVEVSLHVILYGNNVKKVNKRISFNEDMLISIPQDVDAIRFALRISGKGEFQIHSIHIDDIVLWDSPEREGVNSFGLIGGTSWYVPNQSDITFRKKSADFYVDLEEGKHIYLPYREGNTNFAGEPQNPIQLHNKNLAVLFEGIKDSDVNVKLFLIFYEEDKRVKIEQIGLNDKRLINIEDNISAMRLAIRVDGKGIFKIKNIAISGDGYWLNNNITFNQKMQSSYDYHFELSKETLFNWEKDNKILYHDAQNVFESRLIGNQFVYVSCFEDIGIHEVSEKSLLHPKDKYYYEFYVGAEIAGDVEGTLFVLEYKYGRKQKLHQVPFNKKTILKFNKNTTDIKCFIRINNEGYFRNLHIGINENAIKITNSLEVDLQCKNWFQTGNLLELSNEGNDFVGESHIASDKKNYISYKEKNNKFTELPTVSLMPIQQNHVYEFHIRADVEEGLEVLPMFIGYSGNKKVQVLQLKLNMSTMVRPHPDVKEFRIAFRISGLGKFKIQHYTVKEMEVVNVNSEVHWINRQETSILEMVPEKPLKDLKMAVIFDEFTTASYKEECELITFTPENWLEVLNHNMPDLLMVESAWQGNGGTWNKRVGYYGEENMQPLFALLKWCNENNIPTVFWNKEDPVHFNRFIETAKRFDHIFTTDENMIPSYQEMAGHNRVYALPFAAQPIIHNPIKIVEERENKACFAGSYYRHHEERSIDMDRVLDKAAKYGLEIFDRNYEKNKKGLMPNHRFPERFDPYIKGSLKYYEIDKAYKGYKVMINVNTVKQSPTMFSRRVFEGLACGTPVVSTYAQGVENIFGDLVYISENENEIDKAFDSLLNNERTYRQKSLLGIREVLSKHTYTHRLKYITEKIGMRVIQELPRVTVLAFARSKEEFSHILEQFERQEYKNKELNVLVDTFTGYLEIFGKYNSANVKTFVRSYMHNYQNILEWIDTPYIAYLSKNDYYGRNYLSDLMLSTTFTDSDFIGKNAYFVVEDGKEVGECNKQSEYEFVGSLSPARTVAKTNVFTKEALTDVLDNLEAEVDFNIYFRYGKTLYSNDKYNYLSGAYTQGNRKRLKNLIKQIEL
;
A
#
# COMPACT_ATOMS: atom_id res chain seq x y z
N MET A 1 -69.24 2.80 38.87
CA MET A 1 -68.60 2.70 37.54
C MET A 1 -67.09 2.93 37.57
N ASP A 2 -66.46 3.13 38.74
CA ASP A 2 -64.99 3.33 38.83
C ASP A 2 -64.16 2.06 39.11
N ASN A 3 -64.78 0.91 39.40
CA ASN A 3 -64.02 -0.29 39.77
C ASN A 3 -63.64 -1.19 38.57
N GLN A 4 -64.28 -1.05 37.41
CA GLN A 4 -63.96 -1.87 36.22
C GLN A 4 -62.80 -1.31 35.39
N PHE A 5 -62.58 0.01 35.40
CA PHE A 5 -61.47 0.61 34.65
C PHE A 5 -60.13 0.40 35.36
N SER A 6 -60.12 0.43 36.69
CA SER A 6 -58.96 0.11 37.53
C SER A 6 -58.49 -1.34 37.34
N LEU A 7 -59.40 -2.31 37.36
CA LEU A 7 -59.09 -3.73 37.13
C LEU A 7 -58.55 -3.99 35.71
N ARG A 8 -59.11 -3.33 34.68
CA ARG A 8 -58.63 -3.49 33.29
C ARG A 8 -57.27 -2.82 33.08
N LEU A 9 -56.98 -1.71 33.77
CA LEU A 9 -55.66 -1.09 33.73
C LEU A 9 -54.61 -1.90 34.51
N GLN A 10 -55.01 -2.55 35.60
CA GLN A 10 -54.15 -3.48 36.34
C GLN A 10 -53.90 -4.77 35.55
N GLU A 11 -54.87 -5.31 34.82
CA GLU A 11 -54.66 -6.45 33.91
C GLU A 11 -53.74 -6.07 32.74
N VAL A 12 -53.88 -4.88 32.15
CA VAL A 12 -52.99 -4.42 31.07
C VAL A 12 -51.58 -4.10 31.60
N LYS A 13 -51.45 -3.54 32.81
CA LYS A 13 -50.15 -3.35 33.48
C LYS A 13 -49.53 -4.68 33.91
N ALA A 14 -50.30 -5.68 34.33
CA ALA A 14 -49.83 -7.03 34.64
C ALA A 14 -49.43 -7.79 33.38
N LYS A 15 -50.15 -7.65 32.26
CA LYS A 15 -49.75 -8.20 30.94
C LYS A 15 -48.48 -7.54 30.39
N ARG A 16 -48.32 -6.22 30.61
CA ARG A 16 -47.08 -5.49 30.26
C ARG A 16 -45.92 -5.78 31.22
N GLN A 17 -46.18 -6.00 32.51
CA GLN A 17 -45.15 -6.44 33.47
C GLN A 17 -44.77 -7.91 33.29
N TRP A 18 -45.67 -8.77 32.78
CA TRP A 18 -45.35 -10.14 32.35
C TRP A 18 -44.54 -10.16 31.04
N LEU A 19 -44.82 -9.23 30.11
CA LEU A 19 -43.96 -9.02 28.93
C LEU A 19 -42.58 -8.43 29.30
N ASN A 20 -42.47 -7.68 30.40
CA ASN A 20 -41.24 -7.03 30.85
C ASN A 20 -40.55 -7.72 32.05
N LYS A 21 -41.05 -8.88 32.50
CA LYS A 21 -40.38 -9.80 33.43
C LYS A 21 -40.35 -11.19 32.80
N ARG A 22 -39.51 -11.35 31.79
CA ARG A 22 -38.99 -12.68 31.46
C ARG A 22 -37.67 -12.86 32.20
N PRO A 23 -37.46 -13.99 32.91
CA PRO A 23 -36.14 -14.34 33.37
C PRO A 23 -35.22 -14.58 32.18
N ASP A 24 -34.00 -14.04 32.26
CA ASP A 24 -32.89 -14.06 31.29
C ASP A 24 -32.30 -15.47 31.03
N LYS A 25 -33.15 -16.50 30.98
CA LYS A 25 -32.76 -17.90 30.74
C LYS A 25 -33.77 -18.57 29.81
N TRP A 26 -33.75 -18.20 28.53
CA TRP A 26 -34.35 -19.04 27.48
C TRP A 26 -33.73 -18.91 26.09
N ASP A 27 -32.60 -18.23 25.94
CA ASP A 27 -31.97 -17.96 24.63
C ASP A 27 -31.13 -19.13 24.06
N GLN A 28 -31.41 -20.37 24.47
CA GLN A 28 -30.62 -21.53 24.03
C GLN A 28 -31.27 -22.54 23.07
N GLN A 29 -32.52 -22.38 22.61
CA GLN A 29 -33.05 -23.37 21.66
C GLN A 29 -34.09 -22.81 20.69
N LEU A 30 -33.66 -22.13 19.62
CA LEU A 30 -34.36 -22.14 18.33
C LEU A 30 -33.34 -22.02 17.20
N GLY A 31 -32.55 -23.09 17.01
CA GLY A 31 -31.80 -23.29 15.77
C GLY A 31 -32.77 -23.28 14.59
N VAL A 32 -32.31 -22.86 13.42
CA VAL A 32 -33.01 -23.10 12.15
C VAL A 32 -32.33 -24.27 11.45
N GLU A 33 -33.10 -25.07 10.74
CA GLU A 33 -32.63 -26.25 10.02
C GLU A 33 -32.96 -26.08 8.53
N GLU A 34 -31.95 -26.24 7.67
CA GLU A 34 -32.16 -26.30 6.23
C GLU A 34 -32.66 -27.68 5.82
N ILE A 35 -33.66 -27.72 4.95
CA ILE A 35 -34.19 -28.97 4.41
C ILE A 35 -33.32 -29.43 3.24
N SER A 36 -32.56 -30.51 3.39
CA SER A 36 -31.95 -31.26 2.26
C SER A 36 -31.18 -30.43 1.21
N ILE A 37 -30.50 -29.35 1.63
CA ILE A 37 -29.77 -28.44 0.73
C ILE A 37 -30.69 -27.76 -0.32
N SER A 38 -31.95 -27.55 0.04
CA SER A 38 -33.00 -26.96 -0.82
C SER A 38 -33.08 -25.43 -0.70
N LYS A 39 -32.34 -24.81 0.23
CA LYS A 39 -32.46 -23.40 0.63
C LYS A 39 -33.77 -23.05 1.33
N TRP A 40 -34.60 -24.04 1.69
CA TRP A 40 -35.77 -23.86 2.55
C TRP A 40 -35.42 -24.16 4.00
N PHE A 41 -35.75 -23.22 4.89
CA PHE A 41 -35.42 -23.29 6.31
C PHE A 41 -36.68 -23.47 7.15
N LYS A 42 -36.60 -24.35 8.15
CA LYS A 42 -37.59 -24.48 9.23
C LYS A 42 -36.99 -24.08 10.56
N GLN A 43 -37.83 -23.73 11.53
CA GLN A 43 -37.40 -23.69 12.94
C GLN A 43 -37.07 -25.12 13.38
N ALA A 44 -35.95 -25.33 14.07
CA ALA A 44 -35.46 -26.66 14.45
C ALA A 44 -36.45 -27.40 15.37
N ASN A 45 -37.20 -26.66 16.20
CA ASN A 45 -38.26 -27.22 17.03
C ASN A 45 -39.62 -27.34 16.31
N ALA A 46 -39.73 -26.92 15.04
CA ALA A 46 -40.96 -27.10 14.29
C ALA A 46 -41.24 -28.60 14.15
N PRO A 47 -42.47 -29.07 14.44
CA PRO A 47 -42.84 -30.48 14.38
C PRO A 47 -43.07 -30.92 12.92
N ILE A 48 -42.11 -30.63 12.04
CA ILE A 48 -42.04 -31.05 10.65
C ILE A 48 -40.71 -31.77 10.44
N THR A 49 -40.77 -32.98 9.90
CA THR A 49 -39.62 -33.78 9.48
C THR A 49 -39.64 -33.97 7.96
N PHE A 50 -38.47 -34.05 7.34
CA PHE A 50 -38.33 -34.28 5.90
C PHE A 50 -37.47 -35.53 5.65
N LYS A 51 -37.90 -36.38 4.72
CA LYS A 51 -37.22 -37.61 4.32
C LYS A 51 -36.70 -37.48 2.88
N GLU A 52 -35.39 -37.36 2.71
CA GLU A 52 -34.74 -37.05 1.41
C GLU A 52 -34.90 -38.17 0.37
N ASP A 53 -34.94 -39.44 0.80
CA ASP A 53 -35.04 -40.61 -0.10
C ASP A 53 -36.43 -40.77 -0.73
N THR A 54 -37.47 -40.24 -0.10
CA THR A 54 -38.85 -40.32 -0.61
C THR A 54 -39.48 -38.97 -0.90
N ASN A 55 -38.75 -37.86 -0.68
CA ASN A 55 -39.24 -36.49 -0.79
C ASN A 55 -40.54 -36.20 0.00
N ILE A 56 -40.69 -36.82 1.18
CA ILE A 56 -41.90 -36.70 2.03
C ILE A 56 -41.64 -35.77 3.22
N PHE A 57 -42.56 -34.83 3.44
CA PHE A 57 -42.69 -34.07 4.67
C PHE A 57 -43.75 -34.70 5.57
N THR A 58 -43.42 -34.89 6.84
CA THR A 58 -44.38 -35.32 7.88
C THR A 58 -44.61 -34.18 8.85
N SER A 59 -45.84 -33.68 8.94
CA SER A 59 -46.28 -32.65 9.89
C SER A 59 -46.98 -33.28 11.09
N ASN A 60 -46.51 -32.95 12.30
CA ASN A 60 -47.13 -33.35 13.57
C ASN A 60 -47.80 -32.16 14.30
N LEU A 61 -48.18 -31.11 13.56
CA LEU A 61 -48.87 -29.92 14.10
C LEU A 61 -50.27 -30.27 14.63
N VAL A 62 -50.64 -29.74 15.80
CA VAL A 62 -51.96 -29.96 16.39
C VAL A 62 -53.00 -29.00 15.77
N ASP A 63 -54.28 -29.27 15.97
CA ASP A 63 -55.38 -28.47 15.41
C ASP A 63 -55.24 -26.98 15.73
N LYS A 64 -55.24 -26.12 14.70
CA LYS A 64 -54.99 -24.65 14.71
C LYS A 64 -53.54 -24.19 14.86
N GLU A 65 -52.56 -25.08 14.99
CA GLU A 65 -51.14 -24.71 14.92
C GLU A 65 -50.68 -24.58 13.45
N TYR A 66 -49.70 -23.71 13.23
CA TYR A 66 -49.04 -23.55 11.94
C TYR A 66 -47.55 -23.27 12.12
N THR A 67 -46.77 -23.58 11.10
CA THR A 67 -45.36 -23.18 11.01
C THR A 67 -45.03 -22.70 9.60
N TYR A 68 -43.84 -22.15 9.45
CA TYR A 68 -43.34 -21.68 8.15
C TYR A 68 -42.06 -22.40 7.75
N LEU A 69 -41.99 -22.77 6.48
CA LEU A 69 -40.72 -22.97 5.77
C LEU A 69 -40.44 -21.69 5.01
N SER A 70 -39.23 -21.13 5.15
CA SER A 70 -38.87 -19.88 4.49
C SER A 70 -37.73 -20.11 3.50
N TYR A 71 -37.86 -19.58 2.29
CA TYR A 71 -36.86 -19.72 1.23
C TYR A 71 -35.76 -18.65 1.40
N PHE A 72 -34.49 -19.06 1.41
CA PHE A 72 -33.29 -18.21 1.57
C PHE A 72 -33.31 -17.25 2.78
N GLU A 73 -34.16 -17.48 3.78
CA GLU A 73 -34.30 -16.58 4.91
C GLU A 73 -34.60 -17.37 6.18
N THR A 74 -33.84 -17.11 7.24
CA THR A 74 -33.88 -17.87 8.49
C THR A 74 -34.77 -17.20 9.54
N ASN A 75 -34.93 -15.89 9.47
CA ASN A 75 -35.79 -15.14 10.39
C ASN A 75 -37.26 -15.21 9.95
N THR A 76 -38.16 -15.77 10.76
CA THR A 76 -39.59 -15.86 10.44
C THR A 76 -40.39 -14.58 10.69
N ASN A 77 -39.75 -13.48 11.11
CA ASN A 77 -40.40 -12.18 11.19
C ASN A 77 -40.53 -11.54 9.80
N PHE A 78 -41.68 -11.77 9.16
CA PHE A 78 -42.01 -11.25 7.84
C PHE A 78 -42.24 -9.74 7.77
N GLN A 79 -42.17 -8.98 8.88
CA GLN A 79 -42.20 -7.51 8.82
C GLN A 79 -40.86 -6.92 8.40
N LEU A 80 -39.78 -7.69 8.59
CA LEU A 80 -38.45 -7.32 8.13
C LEU A 80 -38.27 -7.74 6.67
N THR A 81 -37.66 -6.86 5.89
CA THR A 81 -37.20 -7.16 4.52
C THR A 81 -36.23 -8.35 4.54
N PRO A 82 -36.26 -9.23 3.52
CA PRO A 82 -35.32 -10.34 3.43
C PRO A 82 -33.88 -9.82 3.36
N LYS A 83 -32.96 -10.46 4.11
CA LYS A 83 -31.53 -10.18 4.03
C LYS A 83 -30.94 -10.68 2.70
N ASN A 84 -31.46 -11.80 2.18
CA ASN A 84 -30.99 -12.40 0.92
C ASN A 84 -31.93 -12.06 -0.25
N LYS A 85 -31.40 -11.40 -1.29
CA LYS A 85 -32.13 -11.00 -2.51
C LYS A 85 -31.81 -11.91 -3.71
N GLN A 86 -31.98 -13.22 -3.57
CA GLN A 86 -31.64 -14.20 -4.63
C GLN A 86 -32.65 -14.26 -5.78
N VAL A 87 -33.88 -13.80 -5.55
CA VAL A 87 -34.93 -13.70 -6.57
C VAL A 87 -35.28 -12.23 -6.72
N GLN A 88 -34.80 -11.60 -7.80
CA GLN A 88 -35.03 -10.20 -8.11
C GLN A 88 -35.92 -10.11 -9.35
N LEU A 89 -37.23 -10.22 -9.11
CA LEU A 89 -38.21 -10.04 -10.17
C LEU A 89 -38.31 -8.55 -10.52
N LYS A 90 -38.45 -8.28 -11.81
CA LYS A 90 -38.52 -6.91 -12.31
C LYS A 90 -39.80 -6.20 -11.88
N ALA A 91 -39.65 -4.97 -11.41
CA ALA A 91 -40.75 -4.10 -11.05
C ALA A 91 -41.59 -3.68 -12.29
N GLY A 92 -42.90 -3.56 -12.11
CA GLY A 92 -43.88 -3.25 -13.16
C GLY A 92 -44.33 -4.42 -14.03
N LYS A 93 -43.94 -5.66 -13.72
CA LYS A 93 -44.23 -6.86 -14.53
C LYS A 93 -45.11 -7.86 -13.79
N GLU A 94 -45.70 -8.80 -14.54
CA GLU A 94 -46.46 -9.93 -14.01
C GLU A 94 -45.70 -11.23 -14.20
N PHE A 95 -45.75 -12.11 -13.20
CA PHE A 95 -45.07 -13.41 -13.20
C PHE A 95 -46.05 -14.52 -12.79
N LYS A 96 -45.98 -15.69 -13.42
CA LYS A 96 -46.78 -16.85 -13.01
C LYS A 96 -46.06 -17.61 -11.90
N VAL A 97 -46.72 -17.74 -10.74
CA VAL A 97 -46.22 -18.53 -9.62
C VAL A 97 -47.07 -19.78 -9.47
N GLU A 98 -46.42 -20.94 -9.38
CA GLU A 98 -47.07 -22.25 -9.34
C GLU A 98 -46.45 -23.12 -8.24
N ILE A 99 -47.28 -23.86 -7.50
CA ILE A 99 -46.86 -24.85 -6.51
C ILE A 99 -47.62 -26.15 -6.74
N THR A 100 -46.90 -27.25 -6.93
CA THR A 100 -47.49 -28.58 -7.15
C THR A 100 -46.99 -29.62 -6.17
N GLY A 101 -47.82 -30.60 -5.84
CA GLY A 101 -47.51 -31.61 -4.85
C GLY A 101 -48.69 -32.52 -4.48
N GLU A 102 -48.44 -33.41 -3.53
CA GLU A 102 -49.44 -34.30 -2.93
C GLU A 102 -49.53 -34.02 -1.43
N LYS A 103 -50.73 -34.13 -0.83
CA LYS A 103 -50.91 -33.91 0.61
C LYS A 103 -52.10 -34.70 1.15
N ASP A 104 -52.01 -35.06 2.42
CA ASP A 104 -53.16 -35.58 3.16
C ASP A 104 -54.27 -34.53 3.29
N GLU A 105 -55.52 -34.99 3.46
CA GLU A 105 -56.69 -34.10 3.62
C GLU A 105 -56.55 -33.17 4.84
N GLN A 106 -55.93 -33.65 5.92
CA GLN A 106 -55.77 -32.94 7.19
C GLN A 106 -54.61 -31.93 7.19
N VAL A 107 -53.74 -31.93 6.17
CA VAL A 107 -52.63 -30.99 6.04
C VAL A 107 -53.04 -29.86 5.08
N GLU A 108 -52.80 -28.62 5.47
CA GLU A 108 -52.97 -27.46 4.60
C GLU A 108 -51.61 -26.81 4.35
N VAL A 109 -51.28 -26.63 3.07
CA VAL A 109 -50.04 -25.97 2.62
C VAL A 109 -50.43 -24.78 1.74
N SER A 110 -49.79 -23.63 1.93
CA SER A 110 -49.94 -22.49 1.01
C SER A 110 -48.65 -21.70 0.88
N LEU A 111 -48.32 -21.29 -0.34
CA LEU A 111 -47.17 -20.44 -0.63
C LEU A 111 -47.54 -18.97 -0.44
N HIS A 112 -46.71 -18.26 0.32
CA HIS A 112 -46.79 -16.82 0.53
C HIS A 112 -45.69 -16.12 -0.25
N VAL A 113 -46.07 -15.18 -1.12
CA VAL A 113 -45.18 -14.26 -1.81
C VAL A 113 -45.32 -12.88 -1.18
N ILE A 114 -44.24 -12.40 -0.56
CA ILE A 114 -44.25 -11.18 0.24
C ILE A 114 -43.35 -10.15 -0.44
N LEU A 115 -43.92 -8.98 -0.77
CA LEU A 115 -43.24 -7.90 -1.46
C LEU A 115 -42.89 -6.78 -0.48
N TYR A 116 -41.69 -6.23 -0.62
CA TYR A 116 -41.17 -5.14 0.21
C TYR A 116 -40.72 -3.97 -0.66
N GLY A 117 -40.86 -2.76 -0.13
CA GLY A 117 -40.36 -1.54 -0.76
C GLY A 117 -39.95 -0.54 0.30
N ASN A 118 -38.74 0.05 0.17
CA ASN A 118 -38.16 0.97 1.15
C ASN A 118 -38.10 0.36 2.56
N ASN A 119 -37.69 -0.92 2.66
CA ASN A 119 -37.61 -1.68 3.92
C ASN A 119 -38.96 -1.90 4.65
N VAL A 120 -40.08 -1.74 3.97
CA VAL A 120 -41.42 -1.95 4.54
C VAL A 120 -42.16 -3.02 3.74
N LYS A 121 -42.81 -3.95 4.43
CA LYS A 121 -43.71 -4.94 3.82
C LYS A 121 -44.90 -4.23 3.15
N LYS A 122 -45.04 -4.40 1.85
CA LYS A 122 -46.10 -3.79 1.02
C LYS A 122 -47.26 -4.74 0.78
N VAL A 123 -46.96 -5.95 0.29
CA VAL A 123 -47.97 -6.90 -0.19
C VAL A 123 -47.64 -8.30 0.30
N ASN A 124 -48.66 -9.12 0.56
CA ASN A 124 -48.53 -10.55 0.84
C ASN A 124 -49.61 -11.30 0.05
N LYS A 125 -49.21 -12.05 -0.98
CA LYS A 125 -50.08 -12.89 -1.80
C LYS A 125 -50.00 -14.33 -1.30
N ARG A 126 -51.15 -14.99 -1.15
CA ARG A 126 -51.27 -16.39 -0.74
C ARG A 126 -51.73 -17.20 -1.94
N ILE A 127 -51.04 -18.30 -2.21
CA ILE A 127 -51.31 -19.25 -3.29
C ILE A 127 -51.56 -20.60 -2.64
N SER A 128 -52.70 -21.22 -2.93
CA SER A 128 -53.03 -22.53 -2.34
C SER A 128 -52.20 -23.62 -3.00
N PHE A 129 -52.06 -24.77 -2.31
CA PHE A 129 -51.36 -25.93 -2.86
C PHE A 129 -52.05 -26.44 -4.14
N ASN A 130 -51.29 -26.80 -5.17
CA ASN A 130 -51.79 -27.22 -6.50
C ASN A 130 -52.58 -26.14 -7.26
N GLU A 131 -52.35 -24.86 -6.95
CA GLU A 131 -52.88 -23.72 -7.70
C GLU A 131 -51.73 -22.88 -8.28
N ASP A 132 -52.04 -22.14 -9.34
CA ASP A 132 -51.20 -21.10 -9.90
C ASP A 132 -51.81 -19.70 -9.71
N MET A 133 -50.96 -18.67 -9.67
CA MET A 133 -51.37 -17.28 -9.56
C MET A 133 -50.44 -16.35 -10.33
N LEU A 134 -51.02 -15.41 -11.08
CA LEU A 134 -50.27 -14.27 -11.62
C LEU A 134 -50.05 -13.21 -10.54
N ILE A 135 -48.79 -12.86 -10.28
CA ILE A 135 -48.41 -11.79 -9.35
C ILE A 135 -47.86 -10.59 -10.13
N SER A 136 -48.40 -9.40 -9.87
CA SER A 136 -47.84 -8.14 -10.38
C SER A 136 -46.86 -7.56 -9.36
N ILE A 137 -45.67 -7.18 -9.81
CA ILE A 137 -44.64 -6.54 -8.98
C ILE A 137 -44.77 -5.02 -9.11
N PRO A 138 -45.14 -4.27 -8.06
CA PRO A 138 -45.21 -2.81 -8.12
C PRO A 138 -43.86 -2.13 -8.40
N GLN A 139 -43.89 -0.91 -8.94
CA GLN A 139 -42.70 -0.10 -9.26
C GLN A 139 -41.83 0.24 -8.03
N ASP A 140 -42.43 0.32 -6.84
CA ASP A 140 -41.74 0.67 -5.59
C ASP A 140 -41.22 -0.55 -4.81
N VAL A 141 -41.27 -1.76 -5.40
CA VAL A 141 -40.79 -2.99 -4.77
C VAL A 141 -39.31 -3.24 -5.12
N ASP A 142 -38.52 -3.48 -4.07
CA ASP A 142 -37.06 -3.68 -4.15
C ASP A 142 -36.58 -5.01 -3.56
N ALA A 143 -37.49 -5.81 -3.01
CA ALA A 143 -37.22 -7.13 -2.46
C ALA A 143 -38.47 -8.02 -2.36
N ILE A 144 -38.27 -9.34 -2.49
CA ILE A 144 -39.32 -10.35 -2.47
C ILE A 144 -38.91 -11.50 -1.58
N ARG A 145 -39.87 -12.07 -0.85
CA ARG A 145 -39.67 -13.21 0.04
C ARG A 145 -40.73 -14.28 -0.16
N PHE A 146 -40.31 -15.56 -0.08
CA PHE A 146 -41.18 -16.72 -0.23
C PHE A 146 -41.24 -17.53 1.07
N ALA A 147 -42.44 -17.95 1.46
CA ALA A 147 -42.64 -18.82 2.62
C ALA A 147 -43.81 -19.79 2.42
N LEU A 148 -43.60 -21.06 2.77
CA LEU A 148 -44.67 -22.04 2.85
C LEU A 148 -45.26 -21.99 4.25
N ARG A 149 -46.57 -21.76 4.35
CA ARG A 149 -47.32 -21.93 5.58
C ARG A 149 -47.89 -23.34 5.61
N ILE A 150 -47.58 -24.10 6.66
CA ILE A 150 -48.10 -25.45 6.88
C ILE A 150 -48.94 -25.47 8.15
N SER A 151 -50.10 -26.11 8.11
CA SER A 151 -50.96 -26.39 9.27
C SER A 151 -51.58 -27.77 9.18
N GLY A 152 -51.89 -28.37 10.35
CA GLY A 152 -52.52 -29.69 10.45
C GLY A 152 -51.52 -30.86 10.45
N LYS A 153 -52.04 -32.05 10.79
CA LYS A 153 -51.25 -33.28 10.97
C LYS A 153 -51.40 -34.20 9.76
N GLY A 154 -50.30 -34.77 9.28
CA GLY A 154 -50.28 -35.71 8.15
C GLY A 154 -49.03 -35.54 7.29
N GLU A 155 -49.00 -36.19 6.14
CA GLU A 155 -47.90 -36.15 5.18
C GLU A 155 -48.22 -35.26 3.97
N PHE A 156 -47.17 -34.67 3.40
CA PHE A 156 -47.24 -33.96 2.12
C PHE A 156 -45.91 -34.06 1.36
N GLN A 157 -45.98 -33.97 0.05
CA GLN A 157 -44.85 -33.95 -0.86
C GLN A 157 -44.95 -32.70 -1.73
N ILE A 158 -43.86 -31.94 -1.82
CA ILE A 158 -43.77 -30.83 -2.77
C ILE A 158 -43.08 -31.39 -4.01
N HIS A 159 -43.80 -31.41 -5.13
CA HIS A 159 -43.22 -31.78 -6.42
C HIS A 159 -42.43 -30.62 -6.98
N SER A 160 -43.03 -29.42 -7.04
CA SER A 160 -42.35 -28.27 -7.62
C SER A 160 -42.89 -26.92 -7.11
N ILE A 161 -42.02 -25.91 -7.12
CA ILE A 161 -42.39 -24.50 -6.88
C ILE A 161 -41.64 -23.64 -7.90
N HIS A 162 -42.40 -22.91 -8.73
CA HIS A 162 -41.85 -22.15 -9.85
C HIS A 162 -42.38 -20.71 -9.90
N ILE A 163 -41.55 -19.83 -10.45
CA ILE A 163 -41.90 -18.50 -10.91
C ILE A 163 -41.42 -18.38 -12.34
N ASP A 164 -42.30 -18.57 -13.32
CA ASP A 164 -41.92 -18.72 -14.73
C ASP A 164 -40.70 -19.67 -14.89
N ASP A 165 -39.54 -19.19 -15.35
CA ASP A 165 -38.32 -20.00 -15.55
C ASP A 165 -37.44 -20.14 -14.28
N ILE A 166 -37.88 -19.61 -13.14
CA ILE A 166 -37.15 -19.63 -11.86
C ILE A 166 -37.69 -20.76 -10.98
N VAL A 167 -36.81 -21.68 -10.58
CA VAL A 167 -37.16 -22.84 -9.76
C VAL A 167 -36.82 -22.56 -8.30
N LEU A 168 -37.81 -22.67 -7.41
CA LEU A 168 -37.62 -22.58 -5.95
C LEU A 168 -37.58 -23.96 -5.28
N TRP A 169 -38.19 -24.98 -5.90
CA TRP A 169 -38.18 -26.38 -5.46
C TRP A 169 -38.45 -27.28 -6.68
N ASP A 170 -37.72 -28.39 -6.81
CA ASP A 170 -37.96 -29.41 -7.84
C ASP A 170 -37.59 -30.80 -7.31
N SER A 171 -38.52 -31.75 -7.43
CA SER A 171 -38.34 -33.13 -6.98
C SER A 171 -37.63 -33.97 -8.06
N PRO A 172 -36.61 -34.78 -7.72
CA PRO A 172 -35.85 -35.57 -8.69
C PRO A 172 -36.65 -36.61 -9.50
N GLU A 173 -37.87 -36.95 -9.10
CA GLU A 173 -38.59 -38.15 -9.57
C GLU A 173 -39.54 -37.94 -10.77
N ARG A 174 -39.56 -36.77 -11.42
CA ARG A 174 -40.30 -36.61 -12.69
C ARG A 174 -39.44 -36.09 -13.82
N GLU A 175 -39.02 -37.00 -14.69
CA GLU A 175 -38.74 -36.67 -16.08
C GLU A 175 -40.01 -36.10 -16.72
N GLY A 176 -39.98 -34.84 -17.16
CA GLY A 176 -40.91 -34.37 -18.19
C GLY A 176 -41.86 -33.21 -17.89
N VAL A 177 -41.68 -32.42 -16.81
CA VAL A 177 -42.47 -31.18 -16.65
C VAL A 177 -41.69 -29.92 -17.04
N ASN A 178 -40.39 -29.84 -16.75
CA ASN A 178 -39.54 -28.67 -17.05
C ASN A 178 -38.41 -29.00 -18.04
N SER A 179 -37.96 -28.01 -18.81
CA SER A 179 -36.82 -28.14 -19.74
C SER A 179 -35.45 -28.12 -19.03
N PHE A 180 -35.38 -27.61 -17.80
CA PHE A 180 -34.17 -27.51 -16.98
C PHE A 180 -34.44 -27.94 -15.53
N GLY A 181 -33.41 -28.52 -14.89
CA GLY A 181 -33.39 -28.86 -13.46
C GLY A 181 -32.25 -28.13 -12.73
N LEU A 182 -32.39 -27.94 -11.42
CA LEU A 182 -31.37 -27.33 -10.57
C LEU A 182 -30.20 -28.29 -10.31
N ILE A 183 -28.98 -27.80 -10.46
CA ILE A 183 -27.77 -28.53 -10.03
C ILE A 183 -27.69 -28.40 -8.50
N GLY A 184 -27.85 -29.52 -7.79
CA GLY A 184 -28.10 -29.56 -6.33
C GLY A 184 -27.26 -28.59 -5.48
N GLY A 185 -27.94 -27.79 -4.65
CA GLY A 185 -27.33 -26.78 -3.77
C GLY A 185 -26.81 -25.51 -4.45
N THR A 186 -26.72 -25.50 -5.79
CA THR A 186 -26.26 -24.34 -6.57
C THR A 186 -27.44 -23.50 -7.10
N SER A 187 -27.15 -22.40 -7.78
CA SER A 187 -28.13 -21.63 -8.55
C SER A 187 -27.94 -21.80 -10.06
N TRP A 188 -27.29 -22.89 -10.48
CA TRP A 188 -27.09 -23.25 -11.87
C TRP A 188 -28.09 -24.31 -12.32
N TYR A 189 -28.44 -24.25 -13.60
CA TYR A 189 -29.41 -25.14 -14.23
C TYR A 189 -28.71 -26.07 -15.21
N VAL A 190 -29.20 -27.30 -15.27
CA VAL A 190 -28.82 -28.28 -16.29
C VAL A 190 -30.05 -28.62 -17.14
N PRO A 191 -29.94 -28.67 -18.48
CA PRO A 191 -31.03 -29.16 -19.31
C PRO A 191 -31.40 -30.59 -18.91
N ASN A 192 -32.69 -30.93 -18.89
CA ASN A 192 -33.17 -32.28 -18.55
C ASN A 192 -32.97 -33.31 -19.70
N GLN A 193 -31.97 -33.10 -20.57
CA GLN A 193 -31.63 -33.95 -21.71
C GLN A 193 -30.58 -35.01 -21.33
N SER A 194 -30.56 -36.16 -22.02
CA SER A 194 -29.67 -37.30 -21.72
C SER A 194 -28.17 -37.05 -21.95
N ASP A 195 -27.81 -36.02 -22.73
CA ASP A 195 -26.46 -35.86 -23.29
C ASP A 195 -25.49 -35.14 -22.34
N ILE A 196 -25.98 -34.70 -21.17
CA ILE A 196 -25.17 -34.23 -20.05
C ILE A 196 -25.68 -34.82 -18.73
N THR A 197 -24.78 -35.22 -17.85
CA THR A 197 -25.13 -35.73 -16.52
C THR A 197 -24.23 -35.13 -15.46
N PHE A 198 -24.83 -34.49 -14.46
CA PHE A 198 -24.12 -34.04 -13.26
C PHE A 198 -24.04 -35.17 -12.22
N ARG A 199 -22.83 -35.53 -11.81
CA ARG A 199 -22.60 -36.62 -10.85
C ARG A 199 -22.35 -36.05 -9.45
N LYS A 200 -23.39 -36.06 -8.60
CA LYS A 200 -23.38 -35.46 -7.24
C LYS A 200 -22.20 -35.91 -6.37
N LYS A 201 -21.76 -37.17 -6.44
CA LYS A 201 -20.66 -37.70 -5.60
C LYS A 201 -19.28 -37.16 -5.97
N SER A 202 -18.99 -37.00 -7.26
CA SER A 202 -17.70 -36.52 -7.79
C SER A 202 -17.69 -35.01 -8.02
N ALA A 203 -18.87 -34.37 -8.02
CA ALA A 203 -19.07 -32.96 -8.32
C ALA A 203 -18.50 -32.59 -9.69
N ASP A 204 -18.76 -33.43 -10.69
CA ASP A 204 -18.33 -33.26 -12.09
C ASP A 204 -19.46 -33.59 -13.08
N PHE A 205 -19.22 -33.27 -14.34
CA PHE A 205 -20.14 -33.43 -15.44
C PHE A 205 -19.57 -34.44 -16.44
N TYR A 206 -20.40 -35.37 -16.89
CA TYR A 206 -20.16 -36.17 -18.09
C TYR A 206 -21.00 -35.58 -19.22
N VAL A 207 -20.39 -35.36 -20.38
CA VAL A 207 -21.05 -34.82 -21.58
C VAL A 207 -20.74 -35.69 -22.79
N ASP A 208 -21.73 -35.94 -23.63
CA ASP A 208 -21.61 -36.74 -24.85
C ASP A 208 -22.42 -36.09 -25.99
N LEU A 209 -21.88 -34.99 -26.52
CA LEU A 209 -22.54 -34.21 -27.57
C LEU A 209 -22.00 -34.56 -28.97
N GLU A 210 -22.90 -34.64 -29.94
CA GLU A 210 -22.53 -34.74 -31.36
C GLU A 210 -21.74 -33.50 -31.83
N GLU A 211 -20.93 -33.68 -32.87
CA GLU A 211 -20.11 -32.61 -33.45
C GLU A 211 -20.98 -31.40 -33.88
N GLY A 212 -20.58 -30.20 -33.46
CA GLY A 212 -21.32 -28.95 -33.73
C GLY A 212 -22.49 -28.66 -32.77
N LYS A 213 -22.92 -29.62 -31.94
CA LYS A 213 -23.90 -29.37 -30.87
C LYS A 213 -23.23 -28.75 -29.65
N HIS A 214 -24.01 -27.98 -28.90
CA HIS A 214 -23.59 -27.39 -27.63
C HIS A 214 -24.79 -27.24 -26.70
N ILE A 215 -24.50 -27.14 -25.42
CA ILE A 215 -25.49 -26.92 -24.37
C ILE A 215 -25.08 -25.72 -23.52
N TYR A 216 -26.07 -25.10 -22.88
CA TYR A 216 -25.86 -24.05 -21.91
C TYR A 216 -26.35 -24.50 -20.55
N LEU A 217 -25.54 -24.23 -19.53
CA LEU A 217 -25.92 -24.30 -18.12
C LEU A 217 -26.16 -22.86 -17.65
N PRO A 218 -27.41 -22.34 -17.66
CA PRO A 218 -27.66 -20.97 -17.25
C PRO A 218 -27.65 -20.82 -15.73
N TYR A 219 -27.39 -19.60 -15.24
CA TYR A 219 -27.42 -19.24 -13.83
C TYR A 219 -28.70 -18.47 -13.49
N ARG A 220 -29.28 -18.72 -12.30
CA ARG A 220 -30.49 -18.10 -11.70
C ARG A 220 -31.82 -18.32 -12.42
N GLU A 221 -31.84 -18.57 -13.73
CA GLU A 221 -33.05 -18.87 -14.50
C GLU A 221 -32.81 -20.00 -15.53
N GLY A 222 -33.79 -20.91 -15.65
CA GLY A 222 -33.77 -22.07 -16.54
C GLY A 222 -34.18 -21.74 -17.98
N ASN A 223 -33.56 -20.72 -18.58
CA ASN A 223 -33.88 -20.26 -19.93
C ASN A 223 -32.59 -20.03 -20.72
N THR A 224 -32.53 -20.38 -22.01
CA THR A 224 -31.35 -20.14 -22.87
C THR A 224 -31.60 -19.16 -24.01
N ASN A 225 -32.78 -18.54 -24.07
CA ASN A 225 -33.06 -17.43 -24.96
C ASN A 225 -32.43 -16.13 -24.43
N PHE A 226 -31.11 -16.02 -24.59
CA PHE A 226 -30.35 -14.84 -24.15
C PHE A 226 -30.68 -13.56 -24.94
N ALA A 227 -31.44 -13.64 -26.03
CA ALA A 227 -31.91 -12.45 -26.75
C ALA A 227 -33.15 -11.81 -26.10
N GLY A 228 -33.89 -12.58 -25.29
CA GLY A 228 -35.04 -12.09 -24.54
C GLY A 228 -34.65 -11.32 -23.27
N GLU A 229 -35.65 -10.66 -22.69
CA GLU A 229 -35.55 -9.95 -21.41
C GLU A 229 -35.20 -10.94 -20.27
N PRO A 230 -34.22 -10.63 -19.40
CA PRO A 230 -33.85 -11.48 -18.27
C PRO A 230 -34.94 -11.44 -17.18
N GLN A 231 -35.27 -12.58 -16.58
CA GLN A 231 -36.29 -12.69 -15.51
C GLN A 231 -35.67 -12.50 -14.12
N ASN A 232 -34.44 -12.98 -13.91
CA ASN A 232 -33.69 -12.86 -12.65
C ASN A 232 -32.21 -12.49 -12.92
N PRO A 233 -31.94 -11.30 -13.48
CA PRO A 233 -30.58 -10.88 -13.81
C PRO A 233 -29.70 -10.67 -12.56
N ILE A 234 -28.38 -10.71 -12.77
CA ILE A 234 -27.39 -10.19 -11.83
C ILE A 234 -27.28 -8.68 -12.08
N GLN A 235 -27.59 -7.89 -11.06
CA GLN A 235 -27.43 -6.43 -11.12
C GLN A 235 -25.95 -6.06 -11.02
N LEU A 236 -25.52 -5.11 -11.85
CA LEU A 236 -24.13 -4.68 -11.93
C LEU A 236 -23.96 -3.33 -11.24
N HIS A 237 -23.03 -3.28 -10.29
CA HIS A 237 -22.65 -2.06 -9.58
C HIS A 237 -21.24 -1.58 -9.95
N ASN A 238 -20.40 -2.48 -10.45
CA ASN A 238 -19.00 -2.21 -10.80
C ASN A 238 -18.82 -2.14 -12.32
N LYS A 239 -18.01 -1.18 -12.77
CA LYS A 239 -17.69 -1.00 -14.21
C LYS A 239 -16.55 -1.86 -14.72
N ASN A 240 -15.72 -2.37 -13.80
CA ASN A 240 -14.62 -3.27 -14.12
C ASN A 240 -14.90 -4.62 -13.44
N LEU A 241 -15.07 -5.66 -14.25
CA LEU A 241 -15.39 -7.01 -13.80
C LEU A 241 -14.14 -7.89 -13.92
N ALA A 242 -13.54 -8.21 -12.78
CA ALA A 242 -12.40 -9.13 -12.70
C ALA A 242 -12.92 -10.57 -12.64
N VAL A 243 -12.91 -11.25 -13.78
CA VAL A 243 -13.46 -12.60 -13.96
C VAL A 243 -12.37 -13.65 -13.83
N LEU A 244 -12.63 -14.70 -13.05
CA LEU A 244 -11.81 -15.89 -12.93
C LEU A 244 -12.69 -17.12 -13.12
N PHE A 245 -12.32 -17.99 -14.07
CA PHE A 245 -13.03 -19.25 -14.32
C PHE A 245 -12.06 -20.42 -14.25
N GLU A 246 -12.24 -21.30 -13.26
CA GLU A 246 -11.28 -22.39 -12.99
C GLU A 246 -11.95 -23.76 -12.97
N GLY A 247 -11.26 -24.77 -13.47
CA GLY A 247 -11.72 -26.14 -13.47
C GLY A 247 -10.77 -27.14 -14.10
N ILE A 248 -11.26 -28.36 -14.30
CA ILE A 248 -10.55 -29.44 -14.98
C ILE A 248 -11.46 -29.93 -16.11
N LYS A 249 -10.88 -30.26 -17.26
CA LYS A 249 -11.61 -30.82 -18.39
C LYS A 249 -10.73 -31.79 -19.16
N ASP A 250 -11.36 -32.76 -19.81
CA ASP A 250 -10.70 -33.58 -20.84
C ASP A 250 -10.34 -32.73 -22.07
N SER A 251 -9.43 -33.22 -22.92
CA SER A 251 -8.98 -32.52 -24.12
C SER A 251 -10.13 -32.23 -25.10
N ASP A 252 -11.06 -33.18 -25.20
CA ASP A 252 -12.12 -33.22 -26.20
C ASP A 252 -13.41 -32.51 -25.73
N VAL A 253 -13.38 -31.90 -24.54
CA VAL A 253 -14.46 -31.08 -24.00
C VAL A 253 -14.04 -29.62 -24.04
N ASN A 254 -14.89 -28.76 -24.58
CA ASN A 254 -14.71 -27.32 -24.56
C ASN A 254 -15.73 -26.69 -23.60
N VAL A 255 -15.24 -25.91 -22.65
CA VAL A 255 -16.05 -25.29 -21.60
C VAL A 255 -15.72 -23.80 -21.56
N LYS A 256 -16.75 -22.97 -21.69
CA LYS A 256 -16.63 -21.50 -21.68
C LYS A 256 -17.67 -20.88 -20.77
N LEU A 257 -17.28 -19.87 -20.01
CA LEU A 257 -18.18 -19.01 -19.25
C LEU A 257 -18.62 -17.85 -20.14
N PHE A 258 -19.93 -17.65 -20.26
CA PHE A 258 -20.57 -16.58 -21.00
C PHE A 258 -21.08 -15.54 -20.00
N LEU A 259 -20.66 -14.28 -20.18
CA LEU A 259 -21.22 -13.12 -19.51
C LEU A 259 -22.05 -12.36 -20.53
N ILE A 260 -23.38 -12.35 -20.35
CA ILE A 260 -24.31 -11.72 -21.27
C ILE A 260 -24.82 -10.43 -20.64
N PHE A 261 -24.52 -9.29 -21.24
CA PHE A 261 -24.84 -7.96 -20.71
C PHE A 261 -26.09 -7.35 -21.34
N TYR A 262 -26.85 -6.63 -20.52
CA TYR A 262 -28.12 -6.01 -20.88
C TYR A 262 -28.16 -4.52 -20.54
N GLU A 263 -28.77 -3.75 -21.44
CA GLU A 263 -29.20 -2.35 -21.26
C GLU A 263 -30.71 -2.31 -21.50
N GLU A 264 -31.48 -1.79 -20.52
CA GLU A 264 -32.95 -1.71 -20.61
C GLU A 264 -33.58 -3.00 -21.18
N ASP A 265 -33.16 -4.15 -20.64
CA ASP A 265 -33.60 -5.51 -21.00
C ASP A 265 -33.20 -6.04 -22.37
N LYS A 266 -32.46 -5.26 -23.16
CA LYS A 266 -31.92 -5.71 -24.44
C LYS A 266 -30.50 -6.17 -24.27
N ARG A 267 -30.20 -7.36 -24.81
CA ARG A 267 -28.84 -7.87 -24.87
C ARG A 267 -27.98 -6.96 -25.76
N VAL A 268 -26.92 -6.38 -25.19
CA VAL A 268 -25.99 -5.50 -25.90
C VAL A 268 -24.64 -6.15 -26.18
N LYS A 269 -24.16 -7.03 -25.29
CA LYS A 269 -22.81 -7.60 -25.38
C LYS A 269 -22.74 -9.01 -24.79
N ILE A 270 -21.87 -9.86 -25.35
CA ILE A 270 -21.53 -11.17 -24.77
C ILE A 270 -20.00 -11.27 -24.69
N GLU A 271 -19.49 -11.59 -23.51
CA GLU A 271 -18.08 -11.94 -23.29
C GLU A 271 -17.93 -13.43 -23.02
N GLN A 272 -16.83 -14.03 -23.50
CA GLN A 272 -16.56 -15.46 -23.36
C GLN A 272 -15.19 -15.70 -22.71
N ILE A 273 -15.19 -16.44 -21.61
CA ILE A 273 -13.98 -16.79 -20.85
C ILE A 273 -13.75 -18.30 -20.94
N GLY A 274 -12.56 -18.71 -21.36
CA GLY A 274 -12.17 -20.13 -21.37
C GLY A 274 -12.01 -20.70 -19.96
N LEU A 275 -12.17 -22.01 -19.80
CA LEU A 275 -11.85 -22.66 -18.52
C LEU A 275 -10.35 -22.52 -18.23
N ASN A 276 -10.02 -22.11 -17.00
CA ASN A 276 -8.69 -21.75 -16.51
C ASN A 276 -8.12 -20.42 -17.05
N ASP A 277 -8.98 -19.56 -17.61
CA ASP A 277 -8.64 -18.18 -17.94
C ASP A 277 -9.16 -17.18 -16.89
N LYS A 278 -8.53 -16.00 -16.89
CA LYS A 278 -8.98 -14.80 -16.19
C LYS A 278 -9.05 -13.63 -17.16
N ARG A 279 -9.98 -12.70 -16.95
CA ARG A 279 -10.07 -11.45 -17.72
C ARG A 279 -10.59 -10.27 -16.91
N LEU A 280 -10.17 -9.07 -17.29
CA LEU A 280 -10.75 -7.83 -16.81
C LEU A 280 -11.67 -7.28 -17.90
N ILE A 281 -12.96 -7.24 -17.62
CA ILE A 281 -13.97 -6.76 -18.57
C ILE A 281 -14.42 -5.37 -18.12
N ASN A 282 -14.24 -4.39 -19.00
CA ASN A 282 -14.79 -3.04 -18.80
C ASN A 282 -16.17 -2.98 -19.45
N ILE A 283 -17.17 -2.51 -18.70
CA ILE A 283 -18.55 -2.36 -19.16
C ILE A 283 -18.94 -0.88 -19.22
N GLU A 284 -19.81 -0.54 -20.18
CA GLU A 284 -20.33 0.81 -20.38
C GLU A 284 -21.29 1.25 -19.27
N ASP A 285 -21.55 2.56 -19.15
CA ASP A 285 -22.32 3.12 -18.04
C ASP A 285 -23.81 2.70 -18.05
N ASN A 286 -24.36 2.53 -19.23
CA ASN A 286 -25.74 2.11 -19.50
C ASN A 286 -26.01 0.61 -19.24
N ILE A 287 -24.97 -0.23 -19.15
CA ILE A 287 -25.13 -1.63 -18.81
C ILE A 287 -25.42 -1.76 -17.31
N SER A 288 -26.62 -2.26 -16.98
CA SER A 288 -27.11 -2.37 -15.59
C SER A 288 -27.24 -3.81 -15.10
N ALA A 289 -27.27 -4.78 -16.01
CA ALA A 289 -27.54 -6.18 -15.67
C ALA A 289 -26.72 -7.15 -16.52
N MET A 290 -26.48 -8.35 -15.98
CA MET A 290 -25.98 -9.48 -16.74
C MET A 290 -26.67 -10.80 -16.42
N ARG A 291 -26.50 -11.76 -17.32
CA ARG A 291 -26.74 -13.19 -17.10
C ARG A 291 -25.44 -13.96 -17.26
N LEU A 292 -25.34 -15.09 -16.56
CA LEU A 292 -24.25 -16.04 -16.72
C LEU A 292 -24.76 -17.34 -17.33
N ALA A 293 -23.93 -17.95 -18.18
CA ALA A 293 -24.14 -19.30 -18.67
C ALA A 293 -22.81 -20.01 -18.90
N ILE A 294 -22.74 -21.31 -18.64
CA ILE A 294 -21.61 -22.14 -19.06
C ILE A 294 -21.99 -22.82 -20.36
N ARG A 295 -21.25 -22.53 -21.43
CA ARG A 295 -21.40 -23.22 -22.71
C ARG A 295 -20.46 -24.42 -22.74
N VAL A 296 -21.00 -25.58 -23.07
CA VAL A 296 -20.24 -26.84 -23.19
C VAL A 296 -20.47 -27.45 -24.57
N ASP A 297 -19.40 -27.93 -25.19
CA ASP A 297 -19.42 -28.76 -26.41
C ASP A 297 -18.36 -29.88 -26.33
N GLY A 298 -18.57 -30.96 -27.07
CA GLY A 298 -17.67 -32.11 -27.13
C GLY A 298 -18.06 -33.29 -26.23
N LYS A 299 -17.11 -34.21 -26.00
CA LYS A 299 -17.32 -35.48 -25.30
C LYS A 299 -16.26 -35.71 -24.23
N GLY A 300 -16.69 -36.04 -23.02
CA GLY A 300 -15.79 -36.35 -21.90
C GLY A 300 -16.28 -35.80 -20.56
N ILE A 301 -15.33 -35.60 -19.64
CA ILE A 301 -15.60 -35.13 -18.29
C ILE A 301 -15.07 -33.71 -18.09
N PHE A 302 -15.82 -32.88 -17.37
CA PHE A 302 -15.32 -31.63 -16.83
C PHE A 302 -15.82 -31.35 -15.42
N LYS A 303 -15.05 -30.58 -14.67
CA LYS A 303 -15.35 -30.16 -13.30
C LYS A 303 -15.06 -28.67 -13.16
N ILE A 304 -16.05 -27.93 -12.68
CA ILE A 304 -15.86 -26.51 -12.34
C ILE A 304 -15.39 -26.45 -10.89
N LYS A 305 -14.28 -25.76 -10.69
CA LYS A 305 -13.72 -25.47 -9.36
C LYS A 305 -14.23 -24.14 -8.84
N ASN A 306 -14.20 -23.10 -9.68
CA ASN A 306 -14.57 -21.76 -9.27
C ASN A 306 -15.08 -20.91 -10.44
N ILE A 307 -16.05 -20.04 -10.13
CA ILE A 307 -16.46 -18.92 -10.97
C ILE A 307 -16.51 -17.70 -10.05
N ALA A 308 -15.58 -16.77 -10.23
CA ALA A 308 -15.52 -15.54 -9.43
C ALA A 308 -15.58 -14.31 -10.33
N ILE A 309 -16.36 -13.31 -9.93
CA ILE A 309 -16.47 -12.02 -10.63
C ILE A 309 -16.40 -10.92 -9.58
N SER A 310 -15.29 -10.18 -9.56
CA SER A 310 -15.06 -9.03 -8.67
C SER A 310 -15.39 -9.32 -7.19
N GLY A 311 -14.85 -10.41 -6.66
CA GLY A 311 -15.08 -10.87 -5.29
C GLY A 311 -16.32 -11.74 -5.12
N ASP A 312 -17.31 -11.68 -6.00
CA ASP A 312 -18.50 -12.53 -5.85
C ASP A 312 -18.24 -13.95 -6.40
N GLY A 313 -18.53 -14.95 -5.56
CA GLY A 313 -18.48 -16.37 -5.91
C GLY A 313 -19.81 -16.85 -6.48
N TYR A 314 -19.76 -17.46 -7.66
CA TYR A 314 -20.94 -17.99 -8.37
C TYR A 314 -20.97 -19.52 -8.41
N TRP A 315 -19.93 -20.19 -7.91
CA TRP A 315 -19.86 -21.65 -7.90
C TRP A 315 -19.42 -22.18 -6.54
N LEU A 316 -20.35 -22.81 -5.80
CA LEU A 316 -20.08 -23.46 -4.52
C LEU A 316 -20.84 -24.78 -4.46
N ASN A 317 -20.13 -25.89 -4.30
CA ASN A 317 -20.68 -27.25 -4.40
C ASN A 317 -20.31 -28.14 -3.20
N ASN A 318 -19.89 -27.53 -2.08
CA ASN A 318 -19.46 -28.25 -0.89
C ASN A 318 -20.51 -28.08 0.22
N ASN A 319 -20.85 -29.17 0.91
CA ASN A 319 -21.55 -29.09 2.18
C ASN A 319 -20.59 -28.55 3.24
N ILE A 320 -20.71 -27.26 3.55
CA ILE A 320 -19.85 -26.59 4.55
C ILE A 320 -20.46 -26.82 5.93
N THR A 321 -19.71 -27.46 6.81
CA THR A 321 -20.09 -27.63 8.22
C THR A 321 -19.34 -26.61 9.07
N PHE A 322 -20.07 -25.74 9.76
CA PHE A 322 -19.49 -24.73 10.64
C PHE A 322 -19.52 -25.19 12.10
N ASN A 323 -18.51 -24.80 12.87
CA ASN A 323 -18.50 -24.99 14.32
C ASN A 323 -19.40 -23.94 15.01
N GLN A 324 -20.29 -24.38 15.92
CA GLN A 324 -21.29 -23.53 16.60
C GLN A 324 -20.75 -22.78 17.84
N LYS A 325 -21.36 -21.61 18.14
CA LYS A 325 -20.94 -20.56 19.11
C LYS A 325 -21.17 -20.88 20.60
N MET A 326 -20.33 -20.25 21.44
CA MET A 326 -20.69 -19.79 22.80
C MET A 326 -21.41 -18.44 22.73
N GLN A 327 -22.44 -18.28 23.57
CA GLN A 327 -23.27 -17.09 23.69
C GLN A 327 -22.75 -16.21 24.84
N SER A 328 -22.58 -14.91 24.58
CA SER A 328 -22.21 -13.91 25.59
C SER A 328 -22.97 -12.61 25.35
N SER A 329 -23.32 -11.91 26.44
CA SER A 329 -23.85 -10.54 26.40
C SER A 329 -22.68 -9.56 26.23
N TYR A 330 -22.90 -8.52 25.41
CA TYR A 330 -21.94 -7.45 25.17
C TYR A 330 -22.54 -6.08 25.47
N ASP A 331 -21.75 -5.14 26.01
CA ASP A 331 -22.17 -3.74 26.14
C ASP A 331 -22.31 -3.07 24.77
N TYR A 332 -21.40 -3.39 23.84
CA TYR A 332 -21.44 -2.96 22.45
C TYR A 332 -21.34 -4.16 21.51
N HIS A 333 -22.19 -4.20 20.49
CA HIS A 333 -22.24 -5.28 19.49
C HIS A 333 -22.31 -4.68 18.08
N PHE A 334 -21.37 -5.08 17.22
CA PHE A 334 -21.27 -4.61 15.83
C PHE A 334 -21.24 -5.81 14.88
N GLU A 335 -22.24 -5.94 14.02
CA GLU A 335 -22.23 -6.94 12.94
C GLU A 335 -21.24 -6.52 11.83
N LEU A 336 -20.51 -7.51 11.29
CA LEU A 336 -19.61 -7.33 10.16
C LEU A 336 -20.12 -8.14 8.96
N SER A 337 -21.03 -7.55 8.19
CA SER A 337 -21.58 -8.10 6.94
C SER A 337 -20.77 -7.66 5.71
N LYS A 338 -21.14 -8.18 4.52
CA LYS A 338 -20.58 -7.78 3.21
C LYS A 338 -20.57 -6.26 3.02
N GLU A 339 -21.60 -5.56 3.47
CA GLU A 339 -21.77 -4.11 3.30
C GLU A 339 -20.91 -3.27 4.26
N THR A 340 -20.33 -3.91 5.28
CA THR A 340 -19.49 -3.25 6.31
C THR A 340 -18.02 -3.63 6.21
N LEU A 341 -17.69 -4.55 5.30
CA LEU A 341 -16.33 -5.00 5.02
C LEU A 341 -15.94 -4.47 3.65
N PHE A 342 -14.76 -3.87 3.56
CA PHE A 342 -14.27 -3.22 2.34
C PHE A 342 -12.92 -3.75 1.94
N ASN A 343 -12.61 -3.68 0.64
CA ASN A 343 -11.34 -4.09 0.04
C ASN A 343 -11.04 -5.60 0.08
N TRP A 344 -12.02 -6.45 0.42
CA TRP A 344 -11.84 -7.91 0.45
C TRP A 344 -11.91 -8.52 -0.96
N GLU A 345 -12.65 -7.90 -1.86
CA GLU A 345 -12.92 -8.34 -3.24
C GLU A 345 -11.71 -8.26 -4.18
N LYS A 346 -10.59 -7.69 -3.70
CA LYS A 346 -9.36 -7.55 -4.48
C LYS A 346 -8.77 -8.92 -4.83
N ASP A 347 -8.48 -9.10 -6.11
CA ASP A 347 -7.78 -10.28 -6.67
C ASP A 347 -8.50 -11.62 -6.53
N ASN A 348 -9.79 -11.63 -6.18
CA ASN A 348 -10.58 -12.86 -6.02
C ASN A 348 -9.94 -13.86 -5.01
N LYS A 349 -9.13 -13.36 -4.06
CA LYS A 349 -8.50 -14.16 -3.00
C LYS A 349 -9.45 -14.41 -1.83
N ILE A 350 -10.34 -13.45 -1.55
CA ILE A 350 -11.51 -13.63 -0.70
C ILE A 350 -12.73 -13.52 -1.61
N LEU A 351 -13.62 -14.51 -1.54
CA LEU A 351 -14.87 -14.53 -2.28
C LEU A 351 -16.05 -14.42 -1.32
N TYR A 352 -17.15 -13.84 -1.78
CA TYR A 352 -18.43 -13.88 -1.07
C TYR A 352 -19.47 -14.61 -1.90
N HIS A 353 -20.11 -15.61 -1.31
CA HIS A 353 -21.16 -16.40 -1.95
C HIS A 353 -22.52 -15.94 -1.43
N ASP A 354 -23.18 -15.05 -2.18
CA ASP A 354 -24.46 -14.44 -1.77
C ASP A 354 -25.54 -15.49 -1.44
N ALA A 355 -25.56 -16.64 -2.12
CA ALA A 355 -26.60 -17.65 -1.91
C ALA A 355 -26.44 -18.37 -0.56
N GLN A 356 -25.21 -18.50 -0.06
CA GLN A 356 -24.91 -19.18 1.21
C GLN A 356 -24.56 -18.21 2.34
N ASN A 357 -24.50 -16.90 2.06
CA ASN A 357 -24.13 -15.84 3.01
C ASN A 357 -22.82 -16.19 3.74
N VAL A 358 -21.77 -16.47 2.95
CA VAL A 358 -20.48 -16.97 3.43
C VAL A 358 -19.34 -16.34 2.66
N PHE A 359 -18.27 -16.00 3.38
CA PHE A 359 -16.98 -15.67 2.80
C PHE A 359 -16.13 -16.93 2.64
N GLU A 360 -15.45 -17.04 1.50
CA GLU A 360 -14.44 -18.06 1.22
C GLU A 360 -13.08 -17.38 1.13
N SER A 361 -12.14 -17.80 1.98
CA SER A 361 -10.73 -17.46 1.85
C SER A 361 -10.05 -18.52 1.01
N ARG A 362 -9.31 -18.08 -0.03
CA ARG A 362 -8.50 -18.94 -0.90
C ARG A 362 -7.00 -18.70 -0.72
N LEU A 363 -6.62 -18.17 0.44
CA LEU A 363 -5.24 -17.84 0.78
C LEU A 363 -4.46 -19.11 1.12
N ILE A 364 -3.23 -19.22 0.60
CA ILE A 364 -2.36 -20.39 0.78
C ILE A 364 -1.01 -20.02 1.40
N GLY A 365 -0.38 -20.97 2.09
CA GLY A 365 0.93 -20.74 2.70
C GLY A 365 0.91 -19.59 3.71
N ASN A 366 1.80 -18.62 3.56
CA ASN A 366 1.88 -17.46 4.44
C ASN A 366 0.97 -16.30 4.00
N GLN A 367 0.09 -16.50 3.01
CA GLN A 367 -0.74 -15.43 2.47
C GLN A 367 -1.70 -14.83 3.49
N PHE A 368 -1.87 -13.52 3.41
CA PHE A 368 -2.86 -12.78 4.19
C PHE A 368 -3.47 -11.64 3.40
N VAL A 369 -4.67 -11.22 3.78
CA VAL A 369 -5.36 -10.03 3.25
C VAL A 369 -5.86 -9.20 4.42
N TYR A 370 -5.71 -7.87 4.31
CA TYR A 370 -6.32 -6.93 5.24
C TYR A 370 -7.65 -6.42 4.68
N VAL A 371 -8.70 -6.48 5.49
CA VAL A 371 -10.06 -6.06 5.17
C VAL A 371 -10.46 -4.94 6.12
N SER A 372 -10.79 -3.76 5.58
CA SER A 372 -11.23 -2.62 6.39
C SER A 372 -12.63 -2.85 6.94
N CYS A 373 -12.89 -2.42 8.18
CA CYS A 373 -14.20 -2.51 8.82
C CYS A 373 -14.87 -1.13 8.85
N PHE A 374 -16.18 -1.07 8.61
CA PHE A 374 -17.07 0.09 8.74
C PHE A 374 -16.84 1.26 7.77
N GLU A 375 -15.64 1.43 7.23
CA GLU A 375 -15.28 2.50 6.30
C GLU A 375 -14.52 1.95 5.09
N ASP A 376 -14.85 2.48 3.91
CA ASP A 376 -14.14 2.21 2.65
C ASP A 376 -12.89 3.08 2.52
N ILE A 377 -11.92 2.83 3.41
CA ILE A 377 -10.62 3.51 3.42
C ILE A 377 -9.50 2.49 3.53
N GLY A 378 -8.33 2.79 2.97
CA GLY A 378 -7.15 1.93 3.11
C GLY A 378 -6.68 1.82 4.56
N ILE A 379 -5.98 0.75 4.92
CA ILE A 379 -5.50 0.52 6.31
C ILE A 379 -4.61 1.66 6.85
N HIS A 380 -3.95 2.41 5.97
CA HIS A 380 -3.06 3.52 6.30
C HIS A 380 -3.78 4.85 6.56
N GLU A 381 -4.98 5.02 6.01
CA GLU A 381 -5.73 6.27 6.10
C GLU A 381 -6.28 6.48 7.50
N VAL A 382 -6.38 7.74 7.92
CA VAL A 382 -6.96 8.10 9.22
C VAL A 382 -8.47 7.93 9.13
N SER A 383 -9.05 7.20 10.07
CA SER A 383 -10.50 7.04 10.16
C SER A 383 -11.16 8.38 10.49
N GLU A 384 -12.27 8.71 9.81
CA GLU A 384 -13.07 9.89 10.12
C GLU A 384 -14.09 9.61 11.23
N LYS A 385 -14.41 8.33 11.48
CA LYS A 385 -15.38 7.88 12.48
C LYS A 385 -14.77 6.82 13.40
N SER A 386 -14.49 7.21 14.64
CA SER A 386 -14.07 6.24 15.65
C SER A 386 -15.18 5.24 15.98
N LEU A 387 -14.85 3.95 16.05
CA LEU A 387 -15.79 2.90 16.48
C LEU A 387 -16.27 3.12 17.93
N LEU A 388 -15.36 3.54 18.81
CA LEU A 388 -15.65 3.95 20.19
C LEU A 388 -14.63 4.99 20.65
N HIS A 389 -14.98 5.84 21.62
CA HIS A 389 -14.04 6.77 22.26
C HIS A 389 -13.61 6.21 23.62
N PRO A 390 -12.37 5.70 23.78
CA PRO A 390 -11.93 5.09 25.03
C PRO A 390 -12.01 6.04 26.23
N LYS A 391 -12.50 5.56 27.36
CA LYS A 391 -12.59 6.30 28.62
C LYS A 391 -11.30 6.15 29.43
N ASP A 392 -10.89 7.24 30.09
CA ASP A 392 -9.76 7.18 31.03
C ASP A 392 -10.09 6.26 32.22
N LYS A 393 -9.11 5.47 32.65
CA LYS A 393 -9.24 4.45 33.72
C LYS A 393 -10.24 3.32 33.42
N TYR A 394 -10.40 2.93 32.16
CA TYR A 394 -11.14 1.73 31.75
C TYR A 394 -10.24 0.70 31.08
N TYR A 395 -10.70 -0.54 31.07
CA TYR A 395 -10.21 -1.60 30.18
C TYR A 395 -11.39 -2.20 29.40
N TYR A 396 -11.08 -2.76 28.25
CA TYR A 396 -12.08 -3.24 27.30
C TYR A 396 -11.86 -4.71 27.03
N GLU A 397 -12.91 -5.51 27.11
CA GLU A 397 -12.88 -6.90 26.72
C GLU A 397 -13.44 -7.03 25.31
N PHE A 398 -12.57 -7.28 24.35
CA PHE A 398 -12.95 -7.50 22.97
C PHE A 398 -13.17 -9.00 22.71
N TYR A 399 -14.19 -9.30 21.93
CA TYR A 399 -14.46 -10.62 21.39
C TYR A 399 -14.88 -10.48 19.94
N VAL A 400 -14.24 -11.23 19.04
CA VAL A 400 -14.62 -11.25 17.62
C VAL A 400 -15.19 -12.61 17.32
N GLY A 401 -16.50 -12.72 17.18
CA GLY A 401 -17.14 -14.01 16.97
C GLY A 401 -17.38 -14.28 15.48
N ALA A 402 -17.00 -15.47 15.02
CA ALA A 402 -17.19 -15.93 13.65
C ALA A 402 -17.51 -17.43 13.63
N GLU A 403 -18.40 -17.86 12.74
CA GLU A 403 -18.52 -19.27 12.38
C GLU A 403 -17.45 -19.59 11.33
N ILE A 404 -16.64 -20.62 11.56
CA ILE A 404 -15.49 -20.98 10.73
C ILE A 404 -15.60 -22.45 10.29
N ALA A 405 -15.19 -22.74 9.06
CA ALA A 405 -14.98 -24.07 8.51
C ALA A 405 -13.66 -24.10 7.72
N GLY A 406 -12.89 -25.19 7.81
CA GLY A 406 -11.53 -25.26 7.24
C GLY A 406 -10.48 -24.61 8.16
N ASP A 407 -9.35 -24.21 7.58
CA ASP A 407 -8.17 -23.72 8.30
C ASP A 407 -8.10 -22.19 8.37
N VAL A 408 -9.12 -21.49 7.86
CA VAL A 408 -9.16 -20.03 7.81
C VAL A 408 -9.04 -19.43 9.22
N GLU A 409 -8.14 -18.47 9.34
CA GLU A 409 -7.92 -17.71 10.55
C GLU A 409 -8.23 -16.24 10.30
N GLY A 410 -8.81 -15.60 11.30
CA GLY A 410 -9.09 -14.17 11.29
C GLY A 410 -8.57 -13.50 12.55
N THR A 411 -8.03 -12.29 12.41
CA THR A 411 -7.57 -11.47 13.53
C THR A 411 -8.02 -10.03 13.31
N LEU A 412 -8.79 -9.48 14.26
CA LEU A 412 -9.10 -8.06 14.27
C LEU A 412 -7.90 -7.29 14.82
N PHE A 413 -7.43 -6.32 14.05
CA PHE A 413 -6.49 -5.31 14.50
C PHE A 413 -7.23 -4.08 14.99
N VAL A 414 -6.84 -3.57 16.16
CA VAL A 414 -7.37 -2.35 16.75
C VAL A 414 -6.22 -1.34 16.87
N LEU A 415 -6.26 -0.29 16.08
CA LEU A 415 -5.21 0.74 15.99
C LEU A 415 -5.65 2.02 16.71
N GLU A 416 -4.86 2.47 17.67
CA GLU A 416 -5.08 3.69 18.44
C GLU A 416 -4.56 4.93 17.71
N TYR A 417 -5.34 6.01 17.78
CA TYR A 417 -4.95 7.32 17.29
C TYR A 417 -5.05 8.39 18.39
N LYS A 418 -4.19 9.40 18.29
CA LYS A 418 -4.27 10.65 19.05
C LYS A 418 -4.12 11.81 18.08
N TYR A 419 -5.20 12.57 17.86
CA TYR A 419 -5.22 13.70 16.92
C TYR A 419 -4.68 13.31 15.52
N GLY A 420 -5.16 12.18 14.98
CA GLY A 420 -4.76 11.67 13.66
C GLY A 420 -3.39 10.97 13.62
N ARG A 421 -2.64 10.89 14.73
CA ARG A 421 -1.36 10.16 14.79
C ARG A 421 -1.50 8.79 15.43
N LYS A 422 -1.03 7.73 14.74
CA LYS A 422 -0.98 6.35 15.25
C LYS A 422 -0.20 6.28 16.57
N GLN A 423 -0.73 5.55 17.55
CA GLN A 423 -0.13 5.39 18.88
C GLN A 423 0.30 3.94 19.15
N LYS A 424 -0.64 3.00 19.01
CA LYS A 424 -0.43 1.59 19.36
C LYS A 424 -1.38 0.69 18.59
N LEU A 425 -0.91 -0.51 18.25
CA LEU A 425 -1.68 -1.54 17.57
C LEU A 425 -1.94 -2.72 18.53
N HIS A 426 -3.16 -3.25 18.49
CA HIS A 426 -3.57 -4.44 19.24
C HIS A 426 -4.15 -5.49 18.28
N GLN A 427 -4.13 -6.76 18.70
CA GLN A 427 -4.71 -7.89 17.96
C GLN A 427 -5.77 -8.60 18.81
N VAL A 428 -6.87 -9.00 18.18
CA VAL A 428 -7.96 -9.79 18.77
C VAL A 428 -8.27 -10.94 17.82
N PRO A 429 -7.76 -12.16 18.06
CA PRO A 429 -8.04 -13.31 17.23
C PRO A 429 -9.53 -13.69 17.23
N PHE A 430 -10.02 -14.26 16.14
CA PHE A 430 -11.38 -14.77 16.06
C PHE A 430 -11.65 -15.81 17.14
N ASN A 431 -12.87 -15.77 17.69
CA ASN A 431 -13.39 -16.63 18.75
C ASN A 431 -12.54 -16.65 20.02
N LYS A 432 -11.68 -15.63 20.24
CA LYS A 432 -10.90 -15.47 21.48
C LYS A 432 -11.20 -14.12 22.14
N LYS A 433 -11.44 -14.16 23.45
CA LYS A 433 -11.59 -12.96 24.26
C LYS A 433 -10.21 -12.34 24.53
N THR A 434 -10.08 -11.04 24.28
CA THR A 434 -8.83 -10.30 24.47
C THR A 434 -9.10 -9.04 25.29
N ILE A 435 -8.27 -8.79 26.31
CA ILE A 435 -8.40 -7.60 27.16
C ILE A 435 -7.45 -6.52 26.66
N LEU A 436 -8.00 -5.38 26.27
CA LEU A 436 -7.27 -4.21 25.77
C LEU A 436 -7.33 -3.05 26.76
N LYS A 437 -6.23 -2.29 26.83
CA LYS A 437 -6.16 -1.02 27.54
C LYS A 437 -5.54 0.02 26.64
N PHE A 438 -6.30 1.10 26.39
CA PHE A 438 -5.91 2.19 25.52
C PHE A 438 -5.14 3.28 26.29
N ASN A 439 -4.38 4.12 25.57
CA ASN A 439 -3.69 5.25 26.18
C ASN A 439 -4.67 6.32 26.68
N LYS A 440 -4.28 7.06 27.72
CA LYS A 440 -5.13 8.09 28.38
C LYS A 440 -5.70 9.16 27.44
N ASN A 441 -4.99 9.44 26.35
CA ASN A 441 -5.34 10.48 25.39
C ASN A 441 -5.69 9.92 24.00
N THR A 442 -6.06 8.63 23.93
CA THR A 442 -6.54 8.04 22.67
C THR A 442 -7.85 8.71 22.30
N THR A 443 -7.86 9.40 21.17
CA THR A 443 -9.05 10.11 20.68
C THR A 443 -9.93 9.17 19.89
N ASP A 444 -9.31 8.28 19.10
CA ASP A 444 -9.99 7.45 18.11
C ASP A 444 -9.36 6.05 18.02
N ILE A 445 -10.17 5.08 17.62
CA ILE A 445 -9.71 3.72 17.27
C ILE A 445 -10.17 3.34 15.87
N LYS A 446 -9.31 2.64 15.14
CA LYS A 446 -9.62 2.05 13.84
C LYS A 446 -9.53 0.54 13.90
N CYS A 447 -10.45 -0.13 13.21
CA CYS A 447 -10.53 -1.58 13.15
C CYS A 447 -10.35 -2.08 11.71
N PHE A 448 -9.55 -3.12 11.54
CA PHE A 448 -9.45 -3.88 10.28
C PHE A 448 -9.13 -5.34 10.60
N ILE A 449 -9.47 -6.26 9.71
CA ILE A 449 -9.29 -7.69 9.91
C ILE A 449 -8.17 -8.18 9.01
N ARG A 450 -7.28 -9.01 9.56
CA ARG A 450 -6.42 -9.87 8.77
C ARG A 450 -7.08 -11.24 8.62
N ILE A 451 -7.22 -11.70 7.38
CA ILE A 451 -7.62 -13.08 7.04
C ILE A 451 -6.41 -13.80 6.49
N ASN A 452 -6.21 -15.06 6.87
CA ASN A 452 -5.18 -15.97 6.34
C ASN A 452 -5.69 -17.41 6.27
N ASN A 453 -4.98 -18.25 5.51
CA ASN A 453 -5.32 -19.66 5.21
C ASN A 453 -6.61 -19.85 4.40
N GLU A 454 -6.83 -21.07 3.91
CA GLU A 454 -8.00 -21.46 3.11
C GLU A 454 -9.16 -21.91 4.01
N GLY A 455 -10.38 -21.53 3.66
CA GLY A 455 -11.58 -21.97 4.38
C GLY A 455 -12.76 -21.01 4.23
N TYR A 456 -13.77 -21.19 5.06
CA TYR A 456 -15.02 -20.44 5.01
C TYR A 456 -15.34 -19.79 6.34
N PHE A 457 -15.89 -18.58 6.30
CA PHE A 457 -16.37 -17.90 7.51
C PHE A 457 -17.65 -17.09 7.28
N ARG A 458 -18.46 -16.95 8.33
CA ARG A 458 -19.70 -16.14 8.32
C ARG A 458 -20.10 -15.67 9.72
N ASN A 459 -21.20 -14.91 9.82
CA ASN A 459 -21.77 -14.42 11.09
C ASN A 459 -20.76 -13.67 11.98
N LEU A 460 -19.91 -12.89 11.30
CA LEU A 460 -18.82 -12.13 11.90
C LEU A 460 -19.38 -10.93 12.68
N HIS A 461 -18.88 -10.73 13.90
CA HIS A 461 -19.26 -9.59 14.73
C HIS A 461 -18.17 -9.24 15.75
N ILE A 462 -18.17 -7.99 16.20
CA ILE A 462 -17.33 -7.49 17.29
C ILE A 462 -18.23 -7.26 18.51
N GLY A 463 -17.92 -7.94 19.61
CA GLY A 463 -18.48 -7.70 20.94
C GLY A 463 -17.46 -6.99 21.83
N ILE A 464 -17.87 -5.96 22.56
CA ILE A 464 -17.01 -5.20 23.47
C ILE A 464 -17.72 -5.03 24.81
N ASN A 465 -17.04 -5.39 25.90
CA ASN A 465 -17.45 -5.03 27.26
C ASN A 465 -16.53 -3.97 27.84
N GLU A 466 -17.12 -2.90 28.36
CA GLU A 466 -16.41 -1.79 28.97
C GLU A 466 -16.38 -1.97 30.50
N ASN A 467 -15.18 -2.01 31.08
CA ASN A 467 -15.02 -2.24 32.51
C ASN A 467 -14.17 -1.13 33.15
N ALA A 468 -14.71 -0.50 34.18
CA ALA A 468 -13.98 0.50 34.97
C ALA A 468 -12.85 -0.19 35.76
N ILE A 469 -11.64 0.39 35.73
CA ILE A 469 -10.54 -0.06 36.59
C ILE A 469 -10.94 0.25 38.03
N LYS A 470 -11.06 -0.81 38.85
CA LYS A 470 -11.45 -0.68 40.25
C LYS A 470 -10.31 -0.06 41.05
N ILE A 471 -10.65 1.01 41.79
CA ILE A 471 -9.81 1.48 42.88
C ILE A 471 -10.12 0.58 44.08
N THR A 472 -9.19 -0.31 44.42
CA THR A 472 -9.39 -1.30 45.49
C THR A 472 -9.15 -0.71 46.87
N ASN A 473 -8.31 0.32 46.95
CA ASN A 473 -7.98 1.01 48.19
C ASN A 473 -7.44 2.42 47.88
N SER A 474 -7.49 3.33 48.85
CA SER A 474 -6.99 4.70 48.71
C SER A 474 -6.50 5.26 50.04
N LEU A 475 -5.40 6.00 49.98
CA LEU A 475 -4.81 6.72 51.11
C LEU A 475 -4.82 8.22 50.80
N GLU A 476 -5.51 9.00 51.63
CA GLU A 476 -5.33 10.45 51.67
C GLU A 476 -4.29 10.77 52.75
N VAL A 477 -3.19 11.40 52.35
CA VAL A 477 -2.07 11.71 53.24
C VAL A 477 -2.47 12.90 54.11
N ASP A 478 -2.56 12.70 55.41
CA ASP A 478 -2.87 13.76 56.37
C ASP A 478 -1.76 14.83 56.38
N LEU A 479 -2.10 16.02 55.88
CA LEU A 479 -1.19 17.15 55.71
C LEU A 479 -0.93 17.95 56.99
N GLN A 480 -1.45 17.53 58.15
CA GLN A 480 -1.09 18.15 59.43
C GLN A 480 0.41 18.01 59.71
N CYS A 481 1.12 19.12 59.96
CA CYS A 481 2.57 19.22 60.09
C CYS A 481 3.13 18.31 61.19
N LYS A 482 2.35 18.05 62.25
CA LYS A 482 2.69 17.10 63.33
C LYS A 482 2.96 15.68 62.86
N ASN A 483 2.48 15.31 61.67
CA ASN A 483 2.68 13.99 61.07
C ASN A 483 3.93 13.94 60.17
N TRP A 484 4.63 15.05 59.96
CA TRP A 484 5.81 15.11 59.10
C TRP A 484 7.05 15.35 59.95
N PHE A 485 8.03 14.47 59.81
CA PHE A 485 9.20 14.45 60.68
C PHE A 485 10.47 14.72 59.88
N GLN A 486 11.26 15.68 60.36
CA GLN A 486 12.56 16.04 59.82
C GLN A 486 13.68 15.63 60.77
N THR A 487 14.92 15.60 60.29
CA THR A 487 16.10 15.37 61.13
C THR A 487 16.94 16.65 61.16
N GLY A 488 17.03 17.29 62.33
CA GLY A 488 17.63 18.62 62.49
C GLY A 488 16.59 19.75 62.39
N ASN A 489 17.02 21.00 62.64
CA ASN A 489 16.15 22.20 62.67
C ASN A 489 16.35 23.08 61.42
N LEU A 490 16.46 22.48 60.23
CA LEU A 490 16.80 23.20 58.99
C LEU A 490 15.57 23.60 58.15
N LEU A 491 14.38 23.11 58.50
CA LEU A 491 13.11 23.51 57.91
C LEU A 491 12.16 23.97 59.02
N GLU A 492 11.35 24.98 58.75
CA GLU A 492 10.19 25.32 59.59
C GLU A 492 8.93 24.72 58.97
N LEU A 493 8.29 23.79 59.68
CA LEU A 493 7.09 23.10 59.21
C LEU A 493 5.86 23.64 59.94
N SER A 494 4.84 24.02 59.20
CA SER A 494 3.60 24.57 59.74
C SER A 494 2.39 24.14 58.90
N ASN A 495 1.21 24.56 59.32
CA ASN A 495 0.00 24.46 58.51
C ASN A 495 -0.59 25.85 58.28
N GLU A 496 -0.95 26.13 57.03
CA GLU A 496 -1.77 27.29 56.67
C GLU A 496 -3.16 26.78 56.28
N GLY A 497 -4.12 26.89 57.21
CA GLY A 497 -5.40 26.20 57.04
C GLY A 497 -5.20 24.68 56.98
N ASN A 498 -5.62 24.06 55.88
CA ASN A 498 -5.48 22.61 55.65
C ASN A 498 -4.19 22.23 54.90
N ASP A 499 -3.42 23.21 54.45
CA ASP A 499 -2.25 22.97 53.61
C ASP A 499 -1.00 22.73 54.46
N PHE A 500 -0.13 21.82 54.02
CA PHE A 500 1.16 21.55 54.67
C PHE A 500 2.21 22.49 54.11
N VAL A 501 2.83 23.29 54.97
CA VAL A 501 3.77 24.33 54.57
C VAL A 501 5.13 24.05 55.16
N GLY A 502 6.17 24.17 54.34
CA GLY A 502 7.56 24.11 54.78
C GLY A 502 8.36 25.29 54.27
N GLU A 503 9.05 25.98 55.16
CA GLU A 503 10.00 27.04 54.84
C GLU A 503 11.42 26.51 55.03
N SER A 504 12.24 26.64 54.00
CA SER A 504 13.60 26.08 53.95
C SER A 504 14.65 27.16 54.03
N HIS A 505 15.58 26.99 54.97
CA HIS A 505 16.79 27.80 55.12
C HIS A 505 18.05 27.00 54.75
N ILE A 506 17.92 26.00 53.87
CA ILE A 506 18.98 25.08 53.48
C ILE A 506 19.81 25.69 52.34
N ALA A 507 21.14 25.74 52.50
CA ALA A 507 22.06 26.12 51.42
C ALA A 507 21.94 25.16 50.22
N SER A 508 22.13 25.66 49.00
CA SER A 508 21.85 24.93 47.75
C SER A 508 22.64 23.62 47.56
N ASP A 509 23.73 23.41 48.29
CA ASP A 509 24.56 22.20 48.29
C ASP A 509 24.12 21.12 49.30
N LYS A 510 23.20 21.45 50.22
CA LYS A 510 22.70 20.55 51.27
C LYS A 510 21.27 20.08 50.99
N LYS A 511 20.95 18.89 51.49
CA LYS A 511 19.65 18.23 51.31
C LYS A 511 19.10 17.82 52.67
N ASN A 512 17.83 18.11 52.92
CA ASN A 512 17.11 17.60 54.08
C ASN A 512 15.98 16.68 53.63
N TYR A 513 15.63 15.73 54.50
CA TYR A 513 14.54 14.79 54.24
C TYR A 513 13.46 14.97 55.29
N ILE A 514 12.21 14.94 54.84
CA ILE A 514 11.04 14.90 55.70
C ILE A 514 10.22 13.66 55.38
N SER A 515 9.93 12.85 56.40
CA SER A 515 9.19 11.60 56.24
C SER A 515 7.81 11.71 56.88
N TYR A 516 6.80 11.15 56.21
CA TYR A 516 5.44 11.09 56.74
C TYR A 516 5.30 9.97 57.76
N LYS A 517 4.78 10.30 58.95
CA LYS A 517 4.53 9.43 60.11
C LYS A 517 5.73 8.65 60.67
N GLU A 518 6.94 8.96 60.21
CA GLU A 518 8.16 8.23 60.56
C GLU A 518 9.19 9.15 61.21
N LYS A 519 9.52 8.89 62.48
CA LYS A 519 10.38 9.78 63.29
C LYS A 519 11.86 9.81 62.88
N ASN A 520 12.26 9.01 61.90
CA ASN A 520 13.63 8.96 61.39
C ASN A 520 13.64 9.12 59.86
N ASN A 521 14.74 9.65 59.33
CA ASN A 521 15.01 9.71 57.89
C ASN A 521 16.09 8.71 57.44
N LYS A 522 16.34 7.66 58.24
CA LYS A 522 17.26 6.58 57.89
C LYS A 522 16.52 5.55 57.04
N PHE A 523 16.54 5.73 55.72
CA PHE A 523 15.85 4.81 54.79
C PHE A 523 16.43 3.39 54.74
N THR A 524 17.43 3.05 55.55
CA THR A 524 17.90 1.67 55.76
C THR A 524 17.11 0.96 56.86
N GLU A 525 16.38 1.70 57.71
CA GLU A 525 15.51 1.18 58.74
C GLU A 525 14.08 1.02 58.19
N LEU A 526 13.35 0.04 58.71
CA LEU A 526 11.96 -0.18 58.29
C LEU A 526 11.03 0.94 58.76
N PRO A 527 9.95 1.22 58.00
CA PRO A 527 8.87 2.02 58.53
C PRO A 527 8.28 1.35 59.77
N THR A 528 8.06 2.15 60.81
CA THR A 528 7.37 1.76 62.03
C THR A 528 5.85 1.88 61.90
N VAL A 529 5.38 2.63 60.90
CA VAL A 529 3.98 2.88 60.59
C VAL A 529 3.69 2.37 59.18
N SER A 530 2.92 1.29 59.08
CA SER A 530 2.38 0.84 57.80
C SER A 530 1.29 1.82 57.34
N LEU A 531 1.60 2.60 56.29
CA LEU A 531 0.65 3.55 55.71
C LEU A 531 -0.52 2.84 55.02
N MET A 532 -0.20 1.74 54.33
CA MET A 532 -1.12 0.96 53.52
C MET A 532 -0.39 -0.32 53.07
N PRO A 533 -1.03 -1.51 53.13
CA PRO A 533 -0.41 -2.75 52.63
C PRO A 533 -0.23 -2.69 51.12
N ILE A 534 0.90 -3.18 50.60
CA ILE A 534 1.12 -3.32 49.15
C ILE A 534 0.60 -4.68 48.68
N GLN A 535 -0.36 -4.66 47.75
CA GLN A 535 -0.90 -5.82 47.08
C GLN A 535 -0.04 -6.22 45.87
N GLN A 536 0.21 -7.52 45.75
CA GLN A 536 0.84 -8.07 44.56
C GLN A 536 -0.12 -7.90 43.36
N ASN A 537 0.43 -7.60 42.17
CA ASN A 537 -0.35 -7.34 40.95
C ASN A 537 -1.27 -6.10 41.02
N HIS A 538 -0.88 -5.05 41.74
CA HIS A 538 -1.55 -3.74 41.73
C HIS A 538 -0.59 -2.63 41.30
N VAL A 539 -1.15 -1.52 40.84
CA VAL A 539 -0.44 -0.26 40.55
C VAL A 539 -1.00 0.86 41.42
N TYR A 540 -0.12 1.80 41.77
CA TYR A 540 -0.41 2.85 42.74
C TYR A 540 -0.27 4.21 42.08
N GLU A 541 -1.35 4.98 42.02
CA GLU A 541 -1.36 6.36 41.52
C GLU A 541 -1.09 7.32 42.68
N PHE A 542 0.05 8.01 42.65
CA PHE A 542 0.37 9.09 43.58
C PHE A 542 0.05 10.44 42.94
N HIS A 543 -0.77 11.26 43.58
CA HIS A 543 -1.09 12.60 43.11
C HIS A 543 -0.80 13.63 44.20
N ILE A 544 0.12 14.57 43.91
CA ILE A 544 0.59 15.58 44.86
C ILE A 544 0.40 16.96 44.22
N ARG A 545 -0.44 17.81 44.82
CA ARG A 545 -0.61 19.20 44.42
C ARG A 545 0.19 20.10 45.35
N ALA A 546 1.09 20.90 44.78
CA ALA A 546 2.03 21.72 45.54
C ALA A 546 2.39 23.01 44.83
N ASP A 547 2.52 24.10 45.60
CA ASP A 547 3.15 25.33 45.17
C ASP A 547 4.57 25.38 45.77
N VAL A 548 5.59 25.66 44.94
CA VAL A 548 7.00 25.69 45.35
C VAL A 548 7.62 26.99 44.82
N GLU A 549 8.26 27.76 45.70
CA GLU A 549 8.93 29.01 45.32
C GLU A 549 10.18 28.79 44.47
N GLU A 550 10.52 29.80 43.67
CA GLU A 550 11.71 29.79 42.81
C GLU A 550 13.00 29.72 43.65
N GLY A 551 13.88 28.78 43.34
CA GLY A 551 15.10 28.52 44.11
C GLY A 551 15.00 27.38 45.14
N LEU A 552 13.81 26.79 45.31
CA LEU A 552 13.57 25.63 46.17
C LEU A 552 13.24 24.37 45.35
N GLU A 553 13.91 23.25 45.64
CA GLU A 553 13.62 21.92 45.09
C GLU A 553 12.90 21.07 46.12
N VAL A 554 11.68 20.61 45.79
CA VAL A 554 10.89 19.67 46.60
C VAL A 554 10.65 18.40 45.79
N LEU A 555 11.27 17.30 46.21
CA LEU A 555 11.22 16.04 45.49
C LEU A 555 10.51 14.96 46.34
N PRO A 556 9.25 14.63 46.05
CA PRO A 556 8.58 13.49 46.69
C PRO A 556 9.19 12.17 46.27
N MET A 557 9.18 11.24 47.21
CA MET A 557 9.78 9.92 47.06
C MET A 557 8.85 8.84 47.61
N PHE A 558 8.73 7.77 46.82
CA PHE A 558 8.25 6.47 47.26
C PHE A 558 9.47 5.62 47.63
N ILE A 559 9.49 5.08 48.84
CA ILE A 559 10.52 4.12 49.27
C ILE A 559 9.85 2.81 49.66
N GLY A 560 10.05 1.74 48.88
CA GLY A 560 9.51 0.41 49.10
C GLY A 560 10.46 -0.51 49.87
N TYR A 561 9.92 -1.31 50.77
CA TYR A 561 10.64 -2.22 51.67
C TYR A 561 10.11 -3.66 51.59
N SER A 562 10.97 -4.62 51.90
CA SER A 562 10.64 -6.03 52.08
C SER A 562 11.43 -6.64 53.22
N GLY A 563 10.77 -7.30 54.17
CA GLY A 563 11.43 -7.83 55.36
C GLY A 563 12.17 -6.70 56.08
N ASN A 564 13.49 -6.80 56.24
CA ASN A 564 14.35 -5.78 56.87
C ASN A 564 15.19 -4.95 55.88
N LYS A 565 14.81 -4.91 54.59
CA LYS A 565 15.62 -4.24 53.55
C LYS A 565 14.80 -3.25 52.73
N LYS A 566 15.41 -2.11 52.42
CA LYS A 566 14.94 -1.20 51.38
C LYS A 566 15.15 -1.87 50.02
N VAL A 567 14.08 -1.99 49.25
CA VAL A 567 14.07 -2.69 47.95
C VAL A 567 14.01 -1.72 46.78
N GLN A 568 13.22 -0.65 46.89
CA GLN A 568 12.93 0.24 45.77
C GLN A 568 12.85 1.69 46.23
N VAL A 569 13.37 2.63 45.44
CA VAL A 569 13.18 4.07 45.64
C VAL A 569 12.79 4.68 44.31
N LEU A 570 11.68 5.42 44.27
CA LEU A 570 11.21 6.12 43.08
C LEU A 570 10.94 7.58 43.41
N GLN A 571 11.32 8.46 42.49
CA GLN A 571 10.96 9.87 42.56
C GLN A 571 9.56 10.07 41.99
N LEU A 572 8.74 10.81 42.71
CA LEU A 572 7.40 11.20 42.28
C LEU A 572 7.42 12.64 41.76
N LYS A 573 6.40 13.02 41.01
CA LYS A 573 6.29 14.36 40.43
C LYS A 573 5.24 15.19 41.18
N LEU A 574 5.54 16.48 41.37
CA LEU A 574 4.57 17.46 41.87
C LEU A 574 3.65 17.92 40.73
N ASN A 575 2.42 18.27 41.07
CA ASN A 575 1.37 18.80 40.18
C ASN A 575 0.97 17.88 39.03
N MET A 576 1.33 16.60 39.09
CA MET A 576 0.90 15.57 38.16
C MET A 576 0.87 14.19 38.82
N SER A 577 0.01 13.30 38.35
CA SER A 577 -0.04 11.92 38.85
C SER A 577 1.20 11.12 38.45
N THR A 578 1.74 10.35 39.38
CA THR A 578 2.82 9.38 39.14
C THR A 578 2.29 7.96 39.37
N MET A 579 2.37 7.12 38.34
CA MET A 579 2.02 5.69 38.44
C MET A 579 3.23 4.88 38.88
N VAL A 580 3.09 4.16 39.98
CA VAL A 580 4.13 3.27 40.52
C VAL A 580 3.66 1.82 40.45
N ARG A 581 4.47 0.96 39.82
CA ARG A 581 4.36 -0.49 39.95
C ARG A 581 5.44 -0.94 40.95
N PRO A 582 5.08 -1.27 42.20
CA PRO A 582 6.04 -1.71 43.19
C PRO A 582 6.79 -2.96 42.70
N HIS A 583 8.07 -3.08 43.07
CA HIS A 583 8.82 -4.32 42.85
C HIS A 583 8.09 -5.49 43.53
N PRO A 584 8.05 -6.72 42.96
CA PRO A 584 7.28 -7.84 43.51
C PRO A 584 7.53 -8.17 44.98
N ASP A 585 8.73 -7.86 45.48
CA ASP A 585 9.10 -8.08 46.88
C ASP A 585 8.63 -6.99 47.83
N VAL A 586 8.28 -5.80 47.35
CA VAL A 586 7.86 -4.67 48.19
C VAL A 586 6.53 -5.01 48.87
N LYS A 587 6.53 -5.02 50.21
CA LYS A 587 5.34 -5.27 51.04
C LYS A 587 4.82 -4.02 51.73
N GLU A 588 5.71 -3.06 51.98
CA GLU A 588 5.42 -1.80 52.68
C GLU A 588 6.17 -0.65 52.01
N PHE A 589 5.71 0.58 52.24
CA PHE A 589 6.39 1.75 51.71
C PHE A 589 6.35 2.95 52.67
N ARG A 590 7.32 3.84 52.49
CA ARG A 590 7.41 5.14 53.15
C ARG A 590 7.26 6.25 52.11
N ILE A 591 6.58 7.32 52.51
CA ILE A 591 6.50 8.58 51.78
C ILE A 591 7.48 9.56 52.42
N ALA A 592 8.32 10.20 51.61
CA ALA A 592 9.22 11.25 52.07
C ALA A 592 9.40 12.35 51.01
N PHE A 593 9.70 13.57 51.42
CA PHE A 593 10.20 14.61 50.53
C PHE A 593 11.69 14.84 50.78
N ARG A 594 12.44 15.04 49.69
CA ARG A 594 13.79 15.60 49.73
C ARG A 594 13.71 17.08 49.38
N ILE A 595 14.24 17.93 50.25
CA ILE A 595 14.19 19.38 50.14
C ILE A 595 15.62 19.93 50.01
N SER A 596 15.85 20.81 49.05
CA SER A 596 17.12 21.54 48.87
C SER A 596 16.88 22.94 48.31
N GLY A 597 17.66 23.92 48.78
CA GLY A 597 17.51 25.33 48.40
C GLY A 597 16.71 26.17 49.40
N LEU A 598 16.55 27.46 49.09
CA LEU A 598 15.91 28.46 49.93
C LEU A 598 14.53 28.80 49.40
N GLY A 599 13.56 28.97 50.30
CA GLY A 599 12.21 29.40 49.95
C GLY A 599 11.14 28.55 50.65
N LYS A 600 9.89 28.76 50.25
CA LYS A 600 8.72 28.12 50.82
C LYS A 600 8.05 27.15 49.86
N PHE A 601 7.53 26.05 50.38
CA PHE A 601 6.64 25.16 49.66
C PHE A 601 5.34 24.94 50.42
N LYS A 602 4.30 24.63 49.66
CA LYS A 602 2.94 24.42 50.15
C LYS A 602 2.32 23.22 49.46
N ILE A 603 2.11 22.12 50.18
CA ILE A 603 1.38 20.94 49.69
C ILE A 603 -0.10 21.11 50.04
N GLN A 604 -0.94 21.11 49.02
CA GLN A 604 -2.39 21.32 49.14
C GLN A 604 -3.16 20.01 49.16
N HIS A 605 -2.66 19.00 48.44
CA HIS A 605 -3.33 17.70 48.35
C HIS A 605 -2.31 16.60 48.09
N TYR A 606 -2.45 15.45 48.76
CA TYR A 606 -1.66 14.27 48.46
C TYR A 606 -2.49 13.00 48.65
N THR A 607 -2.80 12.33 47.54
CA THR A 607 -3.50 11.04 47.53
C THR A 607 -2.67 9.93 46.89
N VAL A 608 -2.91 8.71 47.35
CA VAL A 608 -2.42 7.45 46.78
C VAL A 608 -3.62 6.57 46.49
N LYS A 609 -3.76 6.06 45.27
CA LYS A 609 -4.85 5.16 44.88
C LYS A 609 -4.31 3.82 44.41
N GLU A 610 -4.79 2.73 45.00
CA GLU A 610 -4.52 1.36 44.58
C GLU A 610 -5.45 0.95 43.46
N MET A 611 -4.90 0.33 42.42
CA MET A 611 -5.69 -0.19 41.30
C MET A 611 -5.18 -1.58 40.92
N GLU A 612 -6.09 -2.49 40.61
CA GLU A 612 -5.76 -3.82 40.08
C GLU A 612 -4.97 -3.72 38.76
N VAL A 613 -3.94 -4.57 38.61
CA VAL A 613 -3.29 -4.76 37.31
C VAL A 613 -4.18 -5.62 36.43
N VAL A 614 -4.69 -5.01 35.37
CA VAL A 614 -5.33 -5.74 34.29
C VAL A 614 -4.24 -6.33 33.40
N ASN A 615 -4.15 -7.67 33.36
CA ASN A 615 -3.24 -8.36 32.45
C ASN A 615 -3.75 -8.19 31.02
N VAL A 616 -3.17 -7.23 30.31
CA VAL A 616 -3.39 -7.03 28.87
C VAL A 616 -2.64 -8.13 28.14
N ASN A 617 -3.37 -9.08 27.57
CA ASN A 617 -2.80 -10.17 26.80
C ASN A 617 -2.80 -9.77 25.32
N SER A 618 -1.82 -8.97 24.90
CA SER A 618 -1.75 -8.39 23.55
C SER A 618 -0.38 -8.63 22.91
N GLU A 619 0.03 -9.89 22.80
CA GLU A 619 1.16 -10.23 21.92
C GLU A 619 0.70 -10.14 20.47
N VAL A 620 1.49 -9.42 19.66
CA VAL A 620 1.21 -9.20 18.24
C VAL A 620 1.96 -10.29 17.47
N HIS A 621 1.22 -11.19 16.85
CA HIS A 621 1.79 -12.27 16.05
C HIS A 621 1.80 -11.89 14.57
N TRP A 622 2.99 -11.96 13.97
CA TRP A 622 3.23 -11.68 12.56
C TRP A 622 3.34 -13.00 11.77
N ILE A 623 2.57 -13.11 10.68
CA ILE A 623 2.62 -14.20 9.71
C ILE A 623 3.82 -14.03 8.78
N ASN A 624 4.14 -12.77 8.43
CA ASN A 624 5.22 -12.45 7.50
C ASN A 624 6.00 -11.22 7.95
N ARG A 625 7.31 -11.20 7.72
CA ARG A 625 8.19 -10.06 8.03
C ARG A 625 7.74 -8.75 7.36
N GLN A 626 7.03 -8.83 6.24
CA GLN A 626 6.55 -7.66 5.53
C GLN A 626 5.37 -6.99 6.24
N GLU A 627 4.61 -7.69 7.09
CA GLU A 627 3.47 -7.11 7.81
C GLU A 627 3.89 -5.93 8.67
N THR A 628 5.06 -5.99 9.33
CA THR A 628 5.56 -4.87 10.12
C THR A 628 5.86 -3.64 9.27
N SER A 629 6.28 -3.84 8.02
CA SER A 629 6.49 -2.75 7.08
C SER A 629 5.14 -2.18 6.60
N ILE A 630 4.22 -3.05 6.17
CA ILE A 630 2.86 -2.71 5.72
C ILE A 630 2.10 -1.95 6.82
N LEU A 631 2.20 -2.34 8.09
CA LEU A 631 1.52 -1.64 9.18
C LEU A 631 2.28 -0.42 9.71
N GLU A 632 3.40 -0.06 9.10
CA GLU A 632 4.24 1.07 9.49
C GLU A 632 4.84 0.97 10.90
N MET A 633 5.16 -0.25 11.31
CA MET A 633 5.79 -0.54 12.61
C MET A 633 7.32 -0.40 12.57
N VAL A 634 7.91 -0.34 11.37
CA VAL A 634 9.35 -0.12 11.15
C VAL A 634 9.59 1.07 10.20
N PRO A 635 10.76 1.73 10.28
CA PRO A 635 11.16 2.76 9.33
C PRO A 635 11.16 2.25 7.88
N GLU A 636 11.07 3.19 6.94
CA GLU A 636 11.13 2.87 5.51
C GLU A 636 12.51 2.35 5.13
N LYS A 637 12.54 1.39 4.21
CA LYS A 637 13.80 0.79 3.77
C LYS A 637 14.48 1.69 2.73
N PRO A 638 15.78 2.03 2.84
CA PRO A 638 16.49 2.69 1.74
C PRO A 638 16.45 1.85 0.46
N LEU A 639 16.26 2.47 -0.70
CA LEU A 639 16.24 1.77 -2.00
C LEU A 639 17.44 0.85 -2.23
N LYS A 640 18.63 1.28 -1.78
CA LYS A 640 19.88 0.53 -1.95
C LYS A 640 19.90 -0.80 -1.17
N ASP A 641 19.13 -0.88 -0.08
CA ASP A 641 19.02 -2.07 0.78
C ASP A 641 17.89 -3.01 0.34
N LEU A 642 17.15 -2.64 -0.72
CA LEU A 642 16.10 -3.46 -1.31
C LEU A 642 16.71 -4.72 -1.92
N LYS A 643 16.15 -5.88 -1.57
CA LYS A 643 16.57 -7.18 -2.12
C LYS A 643 15.65 -7.58 -3.25
N MET A 644 16.14 -7.54 -4.47
CA MET A 644 15.37 -7.85 -5.67
C MET A 644 15.87 -9.16 -6.30
N ALA A 645 15.03 -10.20 -6.24
CA ALA A 645 15.24 -11.41 -7.02
C ALA A 645 15.00 -11.10 -8.50
N VAL A 646 15.92 -11.45 -9.40
CA VAL A 646 15.84 -11.04 -10.81
C VAL A 646 16.06 -12.16 -11.82
N ILE A 647 15.36 -12.06 -12.94
CA ILE A 647 15.67 -12.75 -14.20
C ILE A 647 15.84 -11.69 -15.27
N PHE A 648 17.08 -11.25 -15.50
CA PHE A 648 17.43 -10.16 -16.40
C PHE A 648 18.46 -10.57 -17.45
N ASP A 649 18.38 -9.99 -18.65
CA ASP A 649 19.47 -9.91 -19.61
C ASP A 649 20.57 -8.95 -19.08
N GLU A 650 21.75 -9.01 -19.72
CA GLU A 650 22.97 -8.32 -19.29
C GLU A 650 22.78 -6.81 -19.11
N PHE A 651 22.12 -6.14 -20.06
CA PHE A 651 21.93 -4.69 -20.02
C PHE A 651 21.08 -4.22 -18.84
N THR A 652 20.01 -4.94 -18.53
CA THR A 652 19.11 -4.59 -17.42
C THR A 652 19.77 -4.91 -16.09
N THR A 653 20.52 -6.01 -16.03
CA THR A 653 21.37 -6.32 -14.87
C THR A 653 22.34 -5.19 -14.57
N ALA A 654 23.09 -4.72 -15.56
CA ALA A 654 24.04 -3.60 -15.40
C ALA A 654 23.34 -2.30 -14.98
N SER A 655 22.09 -2.11 -15.39
CA SER A 655 21.30 -0.91 -15.13
C SER A 655 20.79 -0.83 -13.68
N TYR A 656 20.41 -1.95 -13.07
CA TYR A 656 19.87 -1.99 -11.69
C TYR A 656 20.89 -2.41 -10.61
N LYS A 657 22.08 -2.91 -10.99
CA LYS A 657 23.08 -3.44 -10.03
C LYS A 657 23.53 -2.41 -8.99
N GLU A 658 23.59 -1.14 -9.36
CA GLU A 658 24.00 -0.06 -8.45
C GLU A 658 22.82 0.54 -7.66
N GLU A 659 21.59 0.14 -7.98
CA GLU A 659 20.36 0.71 -7.40
C GLU A 659 19.88 -0.04 -6.16
N CYS A 660 20.13 -1.34 -6.09
CA CYS A 660 19.65 -2.24 -5.04
C CYS A 660 20.44 -3.58 -5.02
N GLU A 661 20.20 -4.43 -4.02
CA GLU A 661 20.80 -5.77 -3.94
C GLU A 661 20.09 -6.73 -4.91
N LEU A 662 20.76 -7.07 -6.01
CA LEU A 662 20.26 -8.05 -6.98
C LEU A 662 20.58 -9.48 -6.54
N ILE A 663 19.56 -10.34 -6.52
CA ILE A 663 19.67 -11.77 -6.24
C ILE A 663 19.42 -12.53 -7.54
N THR A 664 20.45 -13.17 -8.08
CA THR A 664 20.36 -13.98 -9.31
C THR A 664 20.37 -15.47 -8.98
N PHE A 665 19.76 -16.26 -9.87
CA PHE A 665 19.60 -17.70 -9.69
C PHE A 665 19.32 -18.37 -11.04
N THR A 666 19.40 -19.70 -11.05
CA THR A 666 19.12 -20.59 -12.19
C THR A 666 17.77 -21.28 -12.01
N PRO A 667 17.18 -21.83 -13.08
CA PRO A 667 15.96 -22.65 -12.98
C PRO A 667 16.11 -23.85 -12.02
N GLU A 668 17.32 -24.34 -11.80
CA GLU A 668 17.60 -25.54 -11.00
C GLU A 668 17.85 -25.24 -9.51
N ASN A 669 18.28 -24.02 -9.15
CA ASN A 669 18.68 -23.68 -7.76
C ASN A 669 17.90 -22.54 -7.11
N TRP A 670 16.90 -21.95 -7.78
CA TRP A 670 16.19 -20.78 -7.27
C TRP A 670 15.60 -20.99 -5.86
N LEU A 671 15.05 -22.18 -5.58
CA LEU A 671 14.42 -22.45 -4.28
C LEU A 671 15.43 -22.41 -3.13
N GLU A 672 16.63 -22.97 -3.34
CA GLU A 672 17.70 -22.92 -2.34
C GLU A 672 18.19 -21.48 -2.12
N VAL A 673 18.48 -20.77 -3.21
CA VAL A 673 19.00 -19.40 -3.16
C VAL A 673 18.02 -18.45 -2.47
N LEU A 674 16.74 -18.50 -2.84
CA LEU A 674 15.72 -17.59 -2.31
C LEU A 674 15.28 -17.94 -0.88
N ASN A 675 15.42 -19.19 -0.44
CA ASN A 675 15.21 -19.53 0.98
C ASN A 675 16.35 -18.99 1.87
N HIS A 676 17.60 -18.99 1.39
CA HIS A 676 18.74 -18.45 2.14
C HIS A 676 18.82 -16.91 2.07
N ASN A 677 18.48 -16.31 0.94
CA ASN A 677 18.43 -14.87 0.74
C ASN A 677 17.02 -14.44 0.33
N MET A 678 16.13 -14.34 1.32
CA MET A 678 14.72 -14.06 1.04
C MET A 678 14.55 -12.66 0.43
N PRO A 679 14.02 -12.55 -0.81
CA PRO A 679 13.90 -11.28 -1.50
C PRO A 679 12.72 -10.45 -0.95
N ASP A 680 12.75 -9.15 -1.20
CA ASP A 680 11.60 -8.29 -0.94
C ASP A 680 10.61 -8.30 -2.12
N LEU A 681 11.10 -8.51 -3.35
CA LEU A 681 10.29 -8.69 -4.55
C LEU A 681 10.99 -9.55 -5.61
N LEU A 682 10.22 -10.14 -6.53
CA LEU A 682 10.72 -10.78 -7.75
C LEU A 682 10.45 -9.86 -8.94
N MET A 683 11.49 -9.52 -9.72
CA MET A 683 11.35 -8.78 -10.97
C MET A 683 11.90 -9.60 -12.15
N VAL A 684 11.03 -9.86 -13.12
CA VAL A 684 11.37 -10.59 -14.34
C VAL A 684 11.14 -9.67 -15.53
N GLU A 685 12.14 -9.49 -16.38
CA GLU A 685 11.91 -8.77 -17.64
C GLU A 685 11.50 -9.74 -18.76
N SER A 686 11.11 -9.23 -19.92
CA SER A 686 11.02 -10.01 -21.17
C SER A 686 12.41 -10.45 -21.67
N ALA A 687 13.06 -11.31 -20.89
CA ALA A 687 14.43 -11.76 -21.08
C ALA A 687 14.53 -12.80 -22.19
N TRP A 688 15.54 -12.65 -23.05
CA TRP A 688 15.86 -13.63 -24.08
C TRP A 688 16.87 -14.66 -23.59
N GLN A 689 17.84 -14.23 -22.77
CA GLN A 689 18.89 -15.07 -22.19
C GLN A 689 18.63 -15.29 -20.70
N GLY A 690 18.44 -14.21 -19.94
CA GLY A 690 18.20 -14.21 -18.49
C GLY A 690 19.33 -14.84 -17.65
N ASN A 691 19.89 -14.07 -16.72
CA ASN A 691 20.96 -14.46 -15.78
C ASN A 691 22.12 -15.22 -16.45
N GLY A 692 22.73 -14.62 -17.48
CA GLY A 692 23.85 -15.24 -18.20
C GLY A 692 23.46 -16.38 -19.14
N GLY A 693 22.17 -16.49 -19.51
CA GLY A 693 21.68 -17.48 -20.48
C GLY A 693 20.98 -18.68 -19.85
N THR A 694 20.99 -18.79 -18.51
CA THR A 694 20.37 -19.92 -17.81
C THR A 694 18.85 -19.92 -17.91
N TRP A 695 18.21 -18.82 -18.33
CA TRP A 695 16.76 -18.73 -18.52
C TRP A 695 16.33 -18.69 -19.99
N ASN A 696 17.24 -19.03 -20.93
CA ASN A 696 16.94 -19.00 -22.36
C ASN A 696 15.70 -19.84 -22.70
N LYS A 697 14.75 -19.23 -23.42
CA LYS A 697 13.45 -19.83 -23.80
C LYS A 697 12.53 -20.26 -22.63
N ARG A 698 12.84 -19.84 -21.40
CA ARG A 698 12.03 -20.16 -20.20
C ARG A 698 11.12 -19.01 -19.75
N VAL A 699 11.38 -17.78 -20.22
CA VAL A 699 10.54 -16.60 -19.94
C VAL A 699 9.51 -16.35 -21.05
N GLY A 700 9.94 -16.25 -22.31
CA GLY A 700 8.99 -16.15 -23.43
C GLY A 700 8.23 -17.46 -23.67
N TYR A 701 7.06 -17.38 -24.30
CA TYR A 701 6.25 -18.56 -24.62
C TYR A 701 6.89 -19.40 -25.73
N TYR A 702 7.33 -20.61 -25.40
CA TYR A 702 7.87 -21.64 -26.32
C TYR A 702 7.20 -23.01 -26.10
N GLY A 703 6.07 -23.05 -25.39
CA GLY A 703 5.43 -24.26 -24.87
C GLY A 703 5.46 -24.29 -23.34
N GLU A 704 4.42 -24.86 -22.73
CA GLU A 704 4.23 -24.83 -21.27
C GLU A 704 5.33 -25.55 -20.48
N GLU A 705 5.92 -26.61 -21.04
CA GLU A 705 6.97 -27.39 -20.39
C GLU A 705 8.22 -26.53 -20.08
N ASN A 706 8.61 -25.67 -21.01
CA ASN A 706 9.79 -24.80 -20.84
C ASN A 706 9.61 -23.76 -19.72
N MET A 707 8.36 -23.45 -19.37
CA MET A 707 8.01 -22.40 -18.40
C MET A 707 7.78 -22.94 -16.99
N GLN A 708 7.74 -24.27 -16.81
CA GLN A 708 7.46 -24.90 -15.51
C GLN A 708 8.35 -24.37 -14.36
N PRO A 709 9.67 -24.16 -14.54
CA PRO A 709 10.49 -23.61 -13.47
C PRO A 709 10.06 -22.20 -13.05
N LEU A 710 9.67 -21.35 -14.00
CA LEU A 710 9.17 -20.01 -13.71
C LEU A 710 7.82 -20.07 -13.00
N PHE A 711 6.93 -20.97 -13.41
CA PHE A 711 5.63 -21.13 -12.76
C PHE A 711 5.75 -21.64 -11.33
N ALA A 712 6.67 -22.57 -11.08
CA ALA A 712 7.00 -23.03 -9.73
C ALA A 712 7.55 -21.90 -8.86
N LEU A 713 8.44 -21.07 -9.41
CA LEU A 713 8.96 -19.87 -8.74
C LEU A 713 7.84 -18.87 -8.40
N LEU A 714 6.96 -18.55 -9.36
CA LEU A 714 5.83 -17.63 -9.13
C LEU A 714 4.88 -18.18 -8.06
N LYS A 715 4.60 -19.48 -8.07
CA LYS A 715 3.79 -20.14 -7.04
C LYS A 715 4.43 -19.98 -5.66
N TRP A 716 5.74 -20.23 -5.54
CA TRP A 716 6.46 -20.07 -4.28
C TRP A 716 6.50 -18.62 -3.80
N CYS A 717 6.70 -17.65 -4.70
CA CYS A 717 6.60 -16.23 -4.35
C CYS A 717 5.23 -15.89 -3.80
N ASN A 718 4.17 -16.37 -4.45
CA ASN A 718 2.79 -16.17 -4.02
C ASN A 718 2.53 -16.78 -2.63
N GLU A 719 3.02 -17.99 -2.36
CA GLU A 719 2.92 -18.66 -1.04
C GLU A 719 3.69 -17.92 0.08
N ASN A 720 4.66 -17.07 -0.26
CA ASN A 720 5.49 -16.33 0.68
C ASN A 720 5.21 -14.82 0.74
N ASN A 721 4.14 -14.34 0.08
CA ASN A 721 3.81 -12.92 -0.12
C ASN A 721 4.96 -12.10 -0.73
N ILE A 722 5.74 -12.68 -1.63
CA ILE A 722 6.74 -11.94 -2.37
C ILE A 722 6.05 -11.36 -3.61
N PRO A 723 5.89 -10.02 -3.73
CA PRO A 723 5.27 -9.41 -4.89
C PRO A 723 6.07 -9.72 -6.15
N THR A 724 5.35 -10.05 -7.22
CA THR A 724 5.94 -10.41 -8.51
C THR A 724 5.69 -9.31 -9.55
N VAL A 725 6.77 -8.87 -10.19
CA VAL A 725 6.79 -7.82 -11.21
C VAL A 725 7.28 -8.38 -12.54
N PHE A 726 6.51 -8.18 -13.61
CA PHE A 726 6.96 -8.43 -14.98
C PHE A 726 7.20 -7.12 -15.72
N TRP A 727 8.36 -6.93 -16.36
CA TRP A 727 8.62 -5.78 -17.22
C TRP A 727 8.85 -6.21 -18.68
N ASN A 728 7.88 -5.94 -19.55
CA ASN A 728 8.08 -6.17 -20.98
C ASN A 728 8.78 -4.97 -21.64
N LYS A 729 10.09 -5.12 -21.85
CA LYS A 729 10.96 -4.14 -22.54
C LYS A 729 10.94 -4.25 -24.07
N GLU A 730 10.23 -5.22 -24.61
CA GLU A 730 10.20 -5.56 -26.04
C GLU A 730 8.86 -5.18 -26.69
N ASP A 731 7.99 -4.51 -25.94
CA ASP A 731 6.70 -4.05 -26.44
C ASP A 731 6.82 -2.82 -27.35
N PRO A 732 5.93 -2.70 -28.35
CA PRO A 732 4.80 -3.59 -28.66
C PRO A 732 5.18 -4.79 -29.55
N VAL A 733 6.40 -4.82 -30.10
CA VAL A 733 6.83 -5.76 -31.15
C VAL A 733 6.73 -7.22 -30.71
N HIS A 734 7.02 -7.51 -29.45
CA HIS A 734 7.04 -8.87 -28.92
C HIS A 734 5.97 -9.17 -27.86
N PHE A 735 4.88 -8.40 -27.82
CA PHE A 735 3.75 -8.63 -26.90
C PHE A 735 3.28 -10.09 -26.88
N ASN A 736 2.96 -10.66 -28.05
CA ASN A 736 2.48 -12.03 -28.19
C ASN A 736 3.48 -13.10 -27.71
N ARG A 737 4.78 -12.77 -27.64
CA ARG A 737 5.80 -13.70 -27.14
C ARG A 737 5.77 -13.81 -25.62
N PHE A 738 5.35 -12.77 -24.91
CA PHE A 738 5.52 -12.64 -23.46
C PHE A 738 4.22 -12.52 -22.67
N ILE A 739 3.08 -12.23 -23.31
CA ILE A 739 1.79 -12.04 -22.63
C ILE A 739 1.35 -13.25 -21.79
N GLU A 740 1.58 -14.48 -22.27
CA GLU A 740 1.25 -15.71 -21.54
C GLU A 740 2.01 -15.86 -20.22
N THR A 741 3.19 -15.25 -20.15
CA THR A 741 4.03 -15.16 -18.96
C THR A 741 3.58 -13.99 -18.09
N ALA A 742 3.48 -12.80 -18.69
CA ALA A 742 3.19 -11.55 -18.01
C ALA A 742 1.87 -11.61 -17.21
N LYS A 743 0.82 -12.22 -17.80
CA LYS A 743 -0.51 -12.32 -17.17
C LYS A 743 -0.52 -13.09 -15.85
N ARG A 744 0.57 -13.77 -15.47
CA ARG A 744 0.70 -14.54 -14.23
C ARG A 744 1.34 -13.76 -13.08
N PHE A 745 1.85 -12.56 -13.33
CA PHE A 745 2.49 -11.70 -12.33
C PHE A 745 1.46 -10.79 -11.67
N ASP A 746 1.77 -10.33 -10.45
CA ASP A 746 0.90 -9.42 -9.68
C ASP A 746 0.87 -8.02 -10.31
N HIS A 747 2.02 -7.57 -10.83
CA HIS A 747 2.20 -6.27 -11.47
C HIS A 747 2.90 -6.43 -12.81
N ILE A 748 2.41 -5.70 -13.82
CA ILE A 748 2.98 -5.70 -15.17
C ILE A 748 3.41 -4.28 -15.52
N PHE A 749 4.61 -4.17 -16.06
CA PHE A 749 5.14 -2.93 -16.63
C PHE A 749 5.42 -3.16 -18.11
N THR A 750 5.08 -2.18 -18.94
CA THR A 750 5.32 -2.20 -20.40
C THR A 750 6.10 -0.96 -20.80
N THR A 751 7.02 -1.08 -21.75
CA THR A 751 7.66 0.10 -22.33
C THR A 751 6.72 0.94 -23.19
N ASP A 752 5.61 0.36 -23.68
CA ASP A 752 4.61 1.03 -24.50
C ASP A 752 3.28 1.15 -23.74
N GLU A 753 2.91 2.39 -23.39
CA GLU A 753 1.66 2.74 -22.71
C GLU A 753 0.40 2.27 -23.46
N ASN A 754 0.45 2.21 -24.80
CA ASN A 754 -0.68 1.74 -25.61
C ASN A 754 -1.01 0.25 -25.36
N MET A 755 -0.10 -0.52 -24.77
CA MET A 755 -0.31 -1.93 -24.45
C MET A 755 -1.01 -2.15 -23.11
N ILE A 756 -1.15 -1.11 -22.27
CA ILE A 756 -1.76 -1.23 -20.95
C ILE A 756 -3.16 -1.87 -21.01
N PRO A 757 -4.10 -1.43 -21.87
CA PRO A 757 -5.44 -2.02 -21.92
C PRO A 757 -5.41 -3.52 -22.25
N SER A 758 -4.57 -3.95 -23.21
CA SER A 758 -4.47 -5.36 -23.61
C SER A 758 -3.90 -6.23 -22.49
N TYR A 759 -2.90 -5.75 -21.73
CA TYR A 759 -2.42 -6.46 -20.55
C TYR A 759 -3.46 -6.52 -19.45
N GLN A 760 -4.17 -5.41 -19.16
CA GLN A 760 -5.19 -5.38 -18.10
C GLN A 760 -6.29 -6.41 -18.38
N GLU A 761 -6.78 -6.41 -19.62
CA GLU A 761 -7.78 -7.36 -20.09
C GLU A 761 -7.32 -8.81 -19.90
N MET A 762 -6.13 -9.17 -20.40
CA MET A 762 -5.65 -10.56 -20.37
C MET A 762 -5.12 -11.01 -19.00
N ALA A 763 -4.65 -10.08 -18.17
CA ALA A 763 -4.17 -10.37 -16.82
C ALA A 763 -5.28 -10.42 -15.77
N GLY A 764 -6.46 -9.89 -16.07
CA GLY A 764 -7.58 -9.90 -15.13
C GLY A 764 -7.49 -8.86 -14.01
N HIS A 765 -6.59 -7.89 -14.12
CA HIS A 765 -6.41 -6.83 -13.12
C HIS A 765 -5.85 -5.54 -13.73
N ASN A 766 -6.04 -4.43 -13.02
CA ASN A 766 -5.66 -3.09 -13.48
C ASN A 766 -4.21 -2.68 -13.13
N ARG A 767 -3.46 -3.53 -12.41
CA ARG A 767 -2.07 -3.28 -11.98
C ARG A 767 -1.05 -3.40 -13.12
N VAL A 768 -1.24 -2.58 -14.14
CA VAL A 768 -0.42 -2.52 -15.35
C VAL A 768 -0.02 -1.06 -15.59
N TYR A 769 1.27 -0.81 -15.79
CA TYR A 769 1.81 0.55 -15.86
C TYR A 769 2.84 0.72 -16.98
N ALA A 770 3.01 1.95 -17.47
CA ALA A 770 4.10 2.27 -18.38
C ALA A 770 5.42 2.41 -17.60
N LEU A 771 6.50 1.81 -18.12
CA LEU A 771 7.86 1.95 -17.60
C LEU A 771 8.84 2.15 -18.76
N PRO A 772 9.09 3.40 -19.16
CA PRO A 772 10.08 3.73 -20.18
C PRO A 772 11.49 3.33 -19.74
N PHE A 773 12.40 3.19 -20.71
CA PHE A 773 13.83 3.08 -20.42
C PHE A 773 14.37 4.30 -19.66
N ALA A 774 15.61 4.17 -19.19
CA ALA A 774 16.31 5.16 -18.39
C ALA A 774 17.83 5.06 -18.62
N ALA A 775 18.59 5.98 -18.03
CA ALA A 775 20.05 5.90 -17.96
C ALA A 775 20.51 5.39 -16.59
N GLN A 776 21.62 4.65 -16.56
CA GLN A 776 22.35 4.32 -15.34
C GLN A 776 23.54 5.29 -15.20
N PRO A 777 23.52 6.27 -14.27
CA PRO A 777 24.55 7.31 -14.14
C PRO A 777 25.99 6.80 -14.01
N ILE A 778 26.25 5.69 -13.32
CA ILE A 778 27.64 5.17 -13.19
C ILE A 778 28.23 4.76 -14.54
N ILE A 779 27.38 4.30 -15.46
CA ILE A 779 27.79 3.88 -16.82
C ILE A 779 27.68 5.05 -17.80
N HIS A 780 26.58 5.81 -17.71
CA HIS A 780 26.21 6.88 -18.64
C HIS A 780 26.27 8.22 -17.93
N ASN A 781 27.38 8.93 -18.11
CA ASN A 781 27.69 10.19 -17.44
C ASN A 781 28.58 11.07 -18.31
N PRO A 782 28.70 12.37 -18.01
CA PRO A 782 29.47 13.28 -18.85
C PRO A 782 30.99 13.17 -18.67
N ILE A 783 31.50 12.32 -17.76
CA ILE A 783 32.95 12.18 -17.52
C ILE A 783 33.65 11.89 -18.84
N LYS A 784 34.63 12.74 -19.18
CA LYS A 784 35.41 12.63 -20.41
C LYS A 784 36.22 11.34 -20.48
N ILE A 785 36.29 10.80 -21.69
CA ILE A 785 37.15 9.66 -22.06
C ILE A 785 38.13 10.01 -23.19
N VAL A 786 37.97 11.20 -23.79
CA VAL A 786 38.80 11.78 -24.83
C VAL A 786 38.98 13.27 -24.50
N GLU A 787 40.13 13.84 -24.88
CA GLU A 787 40.42 15.27 -24.69
C GLU A 787 39.38 16.15 -25.39
N GLU A 788 39.12 15.86 -26.67
CA GLU A 788 38.11 16.52 -27.48
C GLU A 788 37.23 15.50 -28.20
N ARG A 789 35.93 15.81 -28.28
CA ARG A 789 34.99 15.00 -29.06
C ARG A 789 35.15 15.29 -30.54
N GLU A 790 35.07 14.25 -31.35
CA GLU A 790 35.00 14.35 -32.81
C GLU A 790 33.82 15.23 -33.21
N ASN A 791 34.08 16.25 -34.03
CA ASN A 791 33.06 17.16 -34.56
C ASN A 791 32.25 16.49 -35.68
N LYS A 792 31.63 15.35 -35.39
CA LYS A 792 30.84 14.52 -36.31
C LYS A 792 29.61 13.95 -35.60
N ALA A 793 28.67 13.44 -36.40
CA ALA A 793 27.57 12.63 -35.93
C ALA A 793 27.94 11.14 -35.91
N CYS A 794 27.45 10.41 -34.91
CA CYS A 794 27.68 8.97 -34.77
C CYS A 794 26.38 8.17 -34.72
N PHE A 795 26.31 7.06 -35.45
CA PHE A 795 25.26 6.05 -35.32
C PHE A 795 25.86 4.70 -34.90
N ALA A 796 25.45 4.18 -33.74
CA ALA A 796 25.80 2.83 -33.29
C ALA A 796 24.57 1.94 -33.24
N GLY A 797 24.43 1.01 -34.19
CA GLY A 797 23.23 0.20 -34.35
C GLY A 797 23.24 -0.75 -35.54
N SER A 798 22.06 -1.26 -35.90
CA SER A 798 21.87 -2.15 -37.06
C SER A 798 20.92 -1.53 -38.07
N TYR A 799 21.14 -1.88 -39.34
CA TYR A 799 20.18 -1.67 -40.40
C TYR A 799 19.22 -2.86 -40.47
N TYR A 800 17.96 -2.64 -40.85
CA TYR A 800 16.94 -3.70 -40.97
C TYR A 800 16.12 -3.50 -42.23
N ARG A 801 16.51 -4.14 -43.34
CA ARG A 801 15.86 -3.96 -44.65
C ARG A 801 14.38 -4.36 -44.67
N HIS A 802 13.96 -5.24 -43.75
CA HIS A 802 12.57 -5.68 -43.62
C HIS A 802 11.65 -4.65 -42.96
N HIS A 803 12.22 -3.60 -42.36
CA HIS A 803 11.46 -2.45 -41.85
C HIS A 803 11.63 -1.29 -42.82
N GLU A 804 10.82 -1.27 -43.88
CA GLU A 804 10.94 -0.33 -45.00
C GLU A 804 10.83 1.13 -44.54
N GLU A 805 9.77 1.48 -43.79
CA GLU A 805 9.57 2.83 -43.28
C GLU A 805 10.75 3.30 -42.40
N ARG A 806 11.19 2.45 -41.47
CA ARG A 806 12.36 2.72 -40.62
C ARG A 806 13.63 2.91 -41.46
N SER A 807 13.78 2.14 -42.53
CA SER A 807 14.94 2.22 -43.43
C SER A 807 14.94 3.54 -44.21
N ILE A 808 13.78 4.00 -44.69
CA ILE A 808 13.62 5.31 -45.34
C ILE A 808 13.99 6.44 -44.38
N ASP A 809 13.48 6.41 -43.14
CA ASP A 809 13.80 7.43 -42.15
C ASP A 809 15.28 7.45 -41.77
N MET A 810 15.87 6.26 -41.65
CA MET A 810 17.28 6.07 -41.34
C MET A 810 18.17 6.60 -42.47
N ASP A 811 17.85 6.25 -43.72
CA ASP A 811 18.55 6.75 -44.90
C ASP A 811 18.51 8.29 -44.94
N ARG A 812 17.32 8.88 -44.75
CA ARG A 812 17.13 10.34 -44.72
C ARG A 812 18.01 11.03 -43.68
N VAL A 813 18.03 10.55 -42.43
CA VAL A 813 18.83 11.20 -41.37
C VAL A 813 20.34 11.01 -41.58
N LEU A 814 20.77 9.84 -42.06
CA LEU A 814 22.18 9.56 -42.34
C LEU A 814 22.69 10.35 -43.54
N ASP A 815 21.90 10.50 -44.61
CA ASP A 815 22.26 11.30 -45.78
C ASP A 815 22.45 12.79 -45.42
N LYS A 816 21.67 13.33 -44.47
CA LYS A 816 21.90 14.69 -43.94
C LYS A 816 23.14 14.77 -43.05
N ALA A 817 23.33 13.81 -42.16
CA ALA A 817 24.50 13.77 -41.27
C ALA A 817 25.82 13.70 -42.07
N ALA A 818 25.84 12.95 -43.17
CA ALA A 818 27.00 12.76 -44.03
C ALA A 818 27.59 14.08 -44.59
N LYS A 819 26.77 15.14 -44.71
CA LYS A 819 27.23 16.47 -45.17
C LYS A 819 28.12 17.19 -44.15
N TYR A 820 27.93 16.92 -42.86
CA TYR A 820 28.65 17.56 -41.75
C TYR A 820 29.74 16.67 -41.17
N GLY A 821 29.59 15.35 -41.33
CA GLY A 821 30.50 14.32 -40.83
C GLY A 821 29.72 13.21 -40.15
N LEU A 822 29.89 11.97 -40.63
CA LEU A 822 29.16 10.79 -40.15
C LEU A 822 30.11 9.61 -39.92
N GLU A 823 29.91 8.91 -38.81
CA GLU A 823 30.54 7.61 -38.55
C GLU A 823 29.50 6.59 -38.05
N ILE A 824 29.57 5.37 -38.59
CA ILE A 824 28.64 4.28 -38.30
C ILE A 824 29.38 3.11 -37.66
N PHE A 825 28.90 2.66 -36.51
CA PHE A 825 29.27 1.39 -35.89
C PHE A 825 28.15 0.37 -36.09
N ASP A 826 28.33 -0.53 -37.06
CA ASP A 826 27.37 -1.58 -37.40
C ASP A 826 27.54 -2.79 -36.47
N ARG A 827 26.52 -3.09 -35.66
CA ARG A 827 26.52 -4.26 -34.74
C ARG A 827 26.73 -5.59 -35.49
N ASN A 828 26.34 -5.66 -36.76
CA ASN A 828 26.44 -6.87 -37.58
C ASN A 828 27.60 -6.82 -38.57
N TYR A 829 28.52 -5.85 -38.46
CA TYR A 829 29.58 -5.59 -39.44
C TYR A 829 30.32 -6.85 -39.90
N GLU A 830 30.87 -7.61 -38.96
CA GLU A 830 31.64 -8.84 -39.26
C GLU A 830 30.79 -9.92 -39.94
N LYS A 831 29.51 -10.05 -39.56
CA LYS A 831 28.58 -11.01 -40.16
C LYS A 831 28.15 -10.55 -41.56
N ASN A 832 27.92 -9.25 -41.73
CA ASN A 832 27.59 -8.62 -43.01
C ASN A 832 28.73 -8.76 -44.01
N LYS A 833 29.98 -8.52 -43.59
CA LYS A 833 31.19 -8.71 -44.41
C LYS A 833 31.37 -10.15 -44.89
N LYS A 834 30.92 -11.13 -44.09
CA LYS A 834 30.89 -12.56 -44.44
C LYS A 834 29.65 -12.98 -45.24
N GLY A 835 28.72 -12.06 -45.54
CA GLY A 835 27.47 -12.36 -46.26
C GLY A 835 26.43 -13.14 -45.44
N LEU A 836 26.60 -13.25 -44.11
CA LEU A 836 25.75 -14.08 -43.25
C LEU A 836 24.43 -13.39 -42.83
N MET A 837 24.33 -12.06 -42.97
CA MET A 837 23.16 -11.27 -42.55
C MET A 837 22.75 -10.23 -43.62
N PRO A 838 22.46 -10.63 -44.87
CA PRO A 838 22.24 -9.69 -45.98
C PRO A 838 21.11 -8.66 -45.71
N ASN A 839 20.09 -9.05 -44.94
CA ASN A 839 18.98 -8.18 -44.55
C ASN A 839 19.36 -7.08 -43.53
N HIS A 840 20.59 -7.11 -43.01
CA HIS A 840 21.11 -6.13 -42.05
C HIS A 840 22.23 -5.26 -42.61
N ARG A 841 22.54 -5.39 -43.91
CA ARG A 841 23.57 -4.59 -44.57
C ARG A 841 23.01 -3.21 -44.94
N PHE A 842 23.74 -2.17 -44.57
CA PHE A 842 23.47 -0.78 -44.96
C PHE A 842 23.52 -0.60 -46.50
N PRO A 843 22.87 0.44 -47.05
CA PRO A 843 23.08 0.85 -48.44
C PRO A 843 24.55 1.15 -48.76
N GLU A 844 25.02 0.79 -49.96
CA GLU A 844 26.44 0.89 -50.35
C GLU A 844 27.01 2.31 -50.27
N ARG A 845 26.16 3.33 -50.46
CA ARG A 845 26.57 4.74 -50.32
C ARG A 845 27.07 5.10 -48.93
N PHE A 846 26.74 4.30 -47.90
CA PHE A 846 27.22 4.52 -46.54
C PHE A 846 28.49 3.76 -46.17
N ASP A 847 29.01 2.88 -47.03
CA ASP A 847 30.21 2.08 -46.77
C ASP A 847 31.42 2.95 -46.33
N PRO A 848 31.68 4.15 -46.89
CA PRO A 848 32.78 5.00 -46.44
C PRO A 848 32.68 5.49 -44.99
N TYR A 849 31.47 5.50 -44.41
CA TYR A 849 31.22 5.98 -43.05
C TYR A 849 31.25 4.84 -42.01
N ILE A 850 31.28 3.57 -42.42
CA ILE A 850 31.26 2.42 -41.50
C ILE A 850 32.67 2.19 -40.93
N LYS A 851 32.82 2.34 -39.62
CA LYS A 851 34.09 2.17 -38.89
C LYS A 851 34.33 0.76 -38.35
N GLY A 852 33.29 -0.08 -38.36
CA GLY A 852 33.32 -1.44 -37.82
C GLY A 852 32.17 -1.67 -36.85
N SER A 853 32.41 -2.46 -35.81
CA SER A 853 31.45 -2.78 -34.75
C SER A 853 32.05 -2.49 -33.37
N LEU A 854 31.24 -2.04 -32.42
CA LEU A 854 31.64 -1.88 -31.01
C LEU A 854 31.11 -3.03 -30.18
N LYS A 855 31.94 -3.55 -29.25
CA LYS A 855 31.44 -4.42 -28.19
C LYS A 855 30.66 -3.60 -27.16
N TYR A 856 29.88 -4.27 -26.33
CA TYR A 856 29.03 -3.60 -25.33
C TYR A 856 29.83 -2.66 -24.43
N TYR A 857 30.94 -3.13 -23.87
CA TYR A 857 31.81 -2.35 -22.99
C TYR A 857 32.57 -1.21 -23.68
N GLU A 858 32.42 -1.05 -25.00
CA GLU A 858 33.04 0.03 -25.79
C GLU A 858 32.01 1.04 -26.34
N ILE A 859 30.74 0.91 -25.92
CA ILE A 859 29.67 1.79 -26.42
C ILE A 859 29.86 3.25 -26.00
N ASP A 860 30.57 3.47 -24.90
CA ASP A 860 31.00 4.77 -24.41
C ASP A 860 31.82 5.56 -25.45
N LYS A 861 32.60 4.88 -26.30
CA LYS A 861 33.31 5.52 -27.42
C LYS A 861 32.34 6.22 -28.38
N ALA A 862 31.20 5.60 -28.68
CA ALA A 862 30.16 6.22 -29.51
C ALA A 862 29.42 7.32 -28.73
N TYR A 863 29.09 7.07 -27.46
CA TYR A 863 28.25 8.00 -26.68
C TYR A 863 29.01 9.22 -26.18
N LYS A 864 30.32 9.14 -25.97
CA LYS A 864 31.14 10.22 -25.40
C LYS A 864 32.22 10.73 -26.35
N GLY A 865 32.51 10.02 -27.45
CA GLY A 865 33.57 10.39 -28.40
C GLY A 865 33.14 11.37 -29.50
N TYR A 866 31.83 11.61 -29.69
CA TYR A 866 31.30 12.43 -30.79
C TYR A 866 30.40 13.54 -30.26
N LYS A 867 30.32 14.67 -30.98
CA LYS A 867 29.42 15.78 -30.61
C LYS A 867 27.94 15.45 -30.79
N VAL A 868 27.56 14.66 -31.79
CA VAL A 868 26.14 14.36 -32.06
C VAL A 868 25.91 12.86 -32.16
N MET A 869 24.83 12.39 -31.55
CA MET A 869 24.40 11.00 -31.69
C MET A 869 23.11 10.90 -32.48
N ILE A 870 23.04 9.91 -33.37
CA ILE A 870 21.87 9.63 -34.19
C ILE A 870 21.06 8.50 -33.55
N ASN A 871 19.76 8.73 -33.41
CA ASN A 871 18.79 7.72 -33.01
C ASN A 871 17.77 7.45 -34.14
N VAL A 872 17.37 6.19 -34.28
CA VAL A 872 16.37 5.75 -35.27
C VAL A 872 15.37 4.86 -34.57
N ASN A 873 14.10 5.24 -34.62
CA ASN A 873 13.00 4.56 -33.94
C ASN A 873 12.28 3.58 -34.87
N THR A 874 11.92 2.41 -34.33
CA THR A 874 11.02 1.46 -35.02
C THR A 874 9.57 1.70 -34.62
N VAL A 875 9.31 2.15 -33.39
CA VAL A 875 7.98 2.45 -32.86
C VAL A 875 7.79 3.97 -32.89
N LYS A 876 6.82 4.45 -33.66
CA LYS A 876 6.56 5.90 -33.82
C LYS A 876 5.43 6.42 -32.94
N GLN A 877 4.36 5.65 -32.78
CA GLN A 877 3.09 6.08 -32.18
C GLN A 877 2.95 5.72 -30.69
N SER A 878 4.01 5.22 -30.05
CA SER A 878 3.97 4.97 -28.62
C SER A 878 4.23 6.27 -27.85
N PRO A 879 3.38 6.62 -26.86
CA PRO A 879 3.61 7.76 -25.99
C PRO A 879 4.86 7.66 -25.11
N THR A 880 5.44 6.46 -24.98
CA THR A 880 6.50 6.16 -23.98
C THR A 880 7.65 5.30 -24.52
N MET A 881 7.45 4.51 -25.58
CA MET A 881 8.47 3.59 -26.11
C MET A 881 9.36 4.24 -27.17
N PHE A 882 10.66 4.29 -26.89
CA PHE A 882 11.74 4.57 -27.83
C PHE A 882 13.07 4.04 -27.29
N SER A 883 14.13 4.09 -28.09
CA SER A 883 15.42 3.51 -27.72
C SER A 883 16.03 4.11 -26.45
N ARG A 884 16.53 3.25 -25.55
CA ARG A 884 17.38 3.62 -24.39
C ARG A 884 18.53 4.58 -24.74
N ARG A 885 19.04 4.48 -25.97
CA ARG A 885 20.11 5.32 -26.52
C ARG A 885 19.86 6.80 -26.26
N VAL A 886 18.61 7.27 -26.42
CA VAL A 886 18.29 8.70 -26.22
C VAL A 886 18.61 9.14 -24.79
N PHE A 887 18.18 8.36 -23.79
CA PHE A 887 18.50 8.62 -22.38
C PHE A 887 20.01 8.54 -22.12
N GLU A 888 20.65 7.47 -22.61
CA GLU A 888 22.06 7.18 -22.38
C GLU A 888 22.98 8.27 -22.96
N GLY A 889 22.72 8.73 -24.18
CA GLY A 889 23.54 9.78 -24.80
C GLY A 889 23.34 11.16 -24.18
N LEU A 890 22.10 11.53 -23.84
CA LEU A 890 21.84 12.79 -23.14
C LEU A 890 22.52 12.81 -21.75
N ALA A 891 22.49 11.69 -21.01
CA ALA A 891 23.24 11.55 -19.75
C ALA A 891 24.76 11.66 -19.94
N CYS A 892 25.26 11.20 -21.09
CA CYS A 892 26.66 11.38 -21.49
C CYS A 892 26.98 12.82 -21.95
N GLY A 893 26.02 13.74 -21.99
CA GLY A 893 26.23 15.09 -22.51
C GLY A 893 26.34 15.15 -24.03
N THR A 894 25.75 14.21 -24.75
CA THR A 894 25.76 14.15 -26.21
C THR A 894 24.37 14.43 -26.76
N PRO A 895 24.15 15.61 -27.38
CA PRO A 895 22.90 15.92 -28.05
C PRO A 895 22.49 14.86 -29.08
N VAL A 896 21.18 14.66 -29.19
CA VAL A 896 20.60 13.60 -30.04
C VAL A 896 19.79 14.21 -31.18
N VAL A 897 20.03 13.70 -32.39
CA VAL A 897 19.15 13.87 -33.54
C VAL A 897 18.47 12.53 -33.79
N SER A 898 17.14 12.51 -33.78
CA SER A 898 16.34 11.30 -33.85
C SER A 898 15.32 11.37 -34.98
N THR A 899 14.99 10.22 -35.57
CA THR A 899 13.75 10.10 -36.36
C THR A 899 12.54 10.26 -35.43
N TYR A 900 11.39 10.64 -36.00
CA TYR A 900 10.19 10.92 -35.20
C TYR A 900 9.76 9.71 -34.36
N ALA A 901 9.39 10.00 -33.11
CA ALA A 901 8.65 9.11 -32.23
C ALA A 901 7.94 9.97 -31.17
N GLN A 902 6.65 9.71 -30.99
CA GLN A 902 5.80 10.44 -30.04
C GLN A 902 6.36 10.40 -28.61
N GLY A 903 6.92 9.26 -28.18
CA GLY A 903 7.52 9.17 -26.84
C GLY A 903 8.72 10.09 -26.64
N VAL A 904 9.53 10.34 -27.67
CA VAL A 904 10.64 11.31 -27.57
C VAL A 904 10.10 12.73 -27.43
N GLU A 905 9.07 13.07 -28.20
CA GLU A 905 8.37 14.36 -28.13
C GLU A 905 7.78 14.60 -26.72
N ASN A 906 7.06 13.61 -26.18
CA ASN A 906 6.41 13.70 -24.88
C ASN A 906 7.40 13.85 -23.72
N ILE A 907 8.50 13.09 -23.74
CA ILE A 907 9.45 13.03 -22.63
C ILE A 907 10.49 14.16 -22.70
N PHE A 908 11.01 14.44 -23.88
CA PHE A 908 12.15 15.36 -24.05
C PHE A 908 11.82 16.66 -24.79
N GLY A 909 10.69 16.71 -25.52
CA GLY A 909 10.29 17.86 -26.33
C GLY A 909 11.45 18.39 -27.18
N ASP A 910 11.70 19.68 -27.08
CA ASP A 910 12.77 20.34 -27.84
C ASP A 910 14.18 19.86 -27.50
N LEU A 911 14.44 19.19 -26.37
CA LEU A 911 15.80 18.75 -25.99
C LEU A 911 16.42 17.78 -27.00
N VAL A 912 15.59 16.99 -27.68
CA VAL A 912 16.00 16.10 -28.76
C VAL A 912 15.46 16.65 -30.08
N TYR A 913 16.32 16.78 -31.08
CA TYR A 913 15.83 17.15 -32.41
C TYR A 913 15.15 15.93 -33.05
N ILE A 914 13.83 15.98 -33.12
CA ILE A 914 12.99 15.01 -33.83
C ILE A 914 12.38 15.67 -35.06
N SER A 915 12.53 15.07 -36.23
CA SER A 915 11.84 15.53 -37.43
C SER A 915 11.82 14.45 -38.52
N GLU A 916 10.81 14.54 -39.38
CA GLU A 916 10.76 13.85 -40.68
C GLU A 916 11.04 14.81 -41.85
N ASN A 917 11.15 16.11 -41.58
CA ASN A 917 11.46 17.13 -42.56
C ASN A 917 12.98 17.24 -42.78
N GLU A 918 13.41 16.98 -44.02
CA GLU A 918 14.82 17.04 -44.40
C GLU A 918 15.52 18.36 -44.08
N ASN A 919 14.83 19.50 -44.20
CA ASN A 919 15.40 20.82 -43.92
C ASN A 919 15.57 21.07 -42.42
N GLU A 920 14.68 20.52 -41.59
CA GLU A 920 14.81 20.62 -40.14
C GLU A 920 15.94 19.72 -39.62
N ILE A 921 16.07 18.51 -40.17
CA ILE A 921 17.18 17.60 -39.88
C ILE A 921 18.53 18.27 -40.25
N ASP A 922 18.62 18.86 -41.43
CA ASP A 922 19.83 19.57 -41.91
C ASP A 922 20.19 20.74 -40.96
N LYS A 923 19.21 21.57 -40.59
CA LYS A 923 19.40 22.65 -39.60
C LYS A 923 19.82 22.15 -38.21
N ALA A 924 19.31 20.99 -37.78
CA ALA A 924 19.70 20.40 -36.49
C ALA A 924 21.18 20.02 -36.48
N PHE A 925 21.68 19.38 -37.55
CA PHE A 925 23.11 19.06 -37.67
C PHE A 925 23.97 20.31 -37.78
N ASP A 926 23.58 21.30 -38.59
CA ASP A 926 24.29 22.58 -38.68
C ASP A 926 24.41 23.27 -37.31
N SER A 927 23.28 23.37 -36.60
CA SER A 927 23.21 23.99 -35.27
C SER A 927 24.09 23.28 -34.24
N LEU A 928 24.13 21.94 -34.24
CA LEU A 928 24.89 21.18 -33.24
C LEU A 928 26.38 21.06 -33.56
N LEU A 929 26.77 21.02 -34.84
CA LEU A 929 28.16 20.81 -35.25
C LEU A 929 28.90 22.12 -35.57
N ASN A 930 28.19 23.21 -35.90
CA ASN A 930 28.77 24.50 -36.26
C ASN A 930 28.45 25.65 -35.27
N ASN A 931 27.57 25.44 -34.27
CA ASN A 931 27.29 26.44 -33.23
C ASN A 931 27.55 25.89 -31.81
N GLU A 932 28.72 26.22 -31.28
CA GLU A 932 29.20 25.74 -29.98
C GLU A 932 28.27 26.13 -28.82
N ARG A 933 27.65 27.31 -28.86
CA ARG A 933 26.72 27.74 -27.80
C ARG A 933 25.49 26.84 -27.75
N THR A 934 24.90 26.54 -28.92
CA THR A 934 23.73 25.66 -28.99
C THR A 934 24.08 24.23 -28.57
N TYR A 935 25.24 23.70 -29.01
CA TYR A 935 25.75 22.40 -28.59
C TYR A 935 25.87 22.30 -27.06
N ARG A 936 26.56 23.26 -26.42
CA ARG A 936 26.77 23.27 -24.96
C ARG A 936 25.47 23.38 -24.20
N GLN A 937 24.55 24.23 -24.67
CA GLN A 937 23.22 24.36 -24.08
C GLN A 937 22.44 23.03 -24.14
N LYS A 938 22.39 22.37 -25.29
CA LYS A 938 21.70 21.07 -25.44
C LYS A 938 22.35 19.99 -24.58
N SER A 939 23.68 19.95 -24.53
CA SER A 939 24.45 19.00 -23.73
C SER A 939 24.14 19.14 -22.24
N LEU A 940 24.26 20.34 -21.66
CA LEU A 940 23.99 20.58 -20.24
C LEU A 940 22.52 20.31 -19.87
N LEU A 941 21.57 20.82 -20.67
CA LEU A 941 20.14 20.61 -20.41
C LEU A 941 19.77 19.12 -20.51
N GLY A 942 20.36 18.38 -21.46
CA GLY A 942 20.18 16.94 -21.60
C GLY A 942 20.67 16.15 -20.38
N ILE A 943 21.87 16.48 -19.89
CA ILE A 943 22.43 15.88 -18.66
C ILE A 943 21.49 16.13 -17.49
N ARG A 944 21.08 17.39 -17.28
CA ARG A 944 20.22 17.79 -16.17
C ARG A 944 18.88 17.08 -16.24
N GLU A 945 18.24 17.03 -17.42
CA GLU A 945 16.94 16.37 -17.59
C GLU A 945 17.02 14.88 -17.25
N VAL A 946 18.01 14.17 -17.80
CA VAL A 946 18.10 12.72 -17.58
C VAL A 946 18.50 12.38 -16.14
N LEU A 947 19.53 13.03 -15.59
CA LEU A 947 20.00 12.70 -14.24
C LEU A 947 19.00 13.09 -13.15
N SER A 948 18.15 14.09 -13.38
CA SER A 948 17.14 14.51 -12.40
C SER A 948 15.80 13.76 -12.48
N LYS A 949 15.48 13.08 -13.59
CA LYS A 949 14.14 12.50 -13.81
C LYS A 949 14.11 11.11 -14.47
N HIS A 950 15.18 10.68 -15.14
CA HIS A 950 15.15 9.53 -16.03
C HIS A 950 16.31 8.55 -15.79
N THR A 951 16.62 8.31 -14.51
CA THR A 951 17.56 7.26 -14.09
C THR A 951 16.86 5.96 -13.68
N TYR A 952 17.59 4.85 -13.63
CA TYR A 952 17.03 3.58 -13.13
C TYR A 952 16.68 3.64 -11.64
N THR A 953 17.31 4.52 -10.83
CA THR A 953 16.84 4.86 -9.47
C THR A 953 15.38 5.34 -9.48
N HIS A 954 15.05 6.24 -10.41
CA HIS A 954 13.68 6.77 -10.54
C HIS A 954 12.70 5.68 -11.00
N ARG A 955 13.14 4.77 -11.89
CA ARG A 955 12.32 3.63 -12.32
C ARG A 955 12.08 2.65 -11.18
N LEU A 956 13.10 2.32 -10.40
CA LEU A 956 12.96 1.45 -9.23
C LEU A 956 12.02 2.06 -8.20
N LYS A 957 12.18 3.35 -7.89
CA LYS A 957 11.26 4.08 -7.02
C LYS A 957 9.82 4.00 -7.51
N TYR A 958 9.58 4.29 -8.79
CA TYR A 958 8.25 4.22 -9.39
C TYR A 958 7.66 2.81 -9.30
N ILE A 959 8.45 1.76 -9.57
CA ILE A 959 8.01 0.37 -9.39
C ILE A 959 7.60 0.14 -7.94
N THR A 960 8.45 0.48 -6.97
CA THR A 960 8.18 0.26 -5.54
C THR A 960 6.93 1.01 -5.05
N GLU A 961 6.69 2.22 -5.54
CA GLU A 961 5.47 2.99 -5.26
C GLU A 961 4.22 2.29 -5.82
N LYS A 962 4.28 1.79 -7.06
CA LYS A 962 3.15 1.09 -7.70
C LYS A 962 2.80 -0.25 -7.05
N ILE A 963 3.79 -0.94 -6.49
CA ILE A 963 3.57 -2.20 -5.76
C ILE A 963 3.25 -1.98 -4.27
N GLY A 964 3.22 -0.73 -3.80
CA GLY A 964 2.88 -0.39 -2.41
C GLY A 964 3.99 -0.68 -1.40
N MET A 965 5.24 -0.78 -1.84
CA MET A 965 6.38 -0.99 -0.95
C MET A 965 6.87 0.31 -0.33
N ARG A 966 7.16 0.26 0.97
CA ARG A 966 7.63 1.41 1.75
C ARG A 966 9.15 1.53 1.69
N VAL A 967 9.62 2.19 0.65
CA VAL A 967 11.03 2.50 0.44
C VAL A 967 11.27 4.00 0.33
N ILE A 968 12.47 4.43 0.73
CA ILE A 968 12.90 5.83 0.61
C ILE A 968 14.04 5.98 -0.39
N GLN A 969 13.96 7.04 -1.20
CA GLN A 969 15.05 7.52 -2.04
C GLN A 969 15.62 8.79 -1.40
N GLU A 970 16.82 8.71 -0.85
CA GLU A 970 17.50 9.88 -0.29
C GLU A 970 18.46 10.48 -1.31
N LEU A 971 18.18 11.71 -1.76
CA LEU A 971 19.21 12.51 -2.43
C LEU A 971 20.15 13.09 -1.36
N PRO A 972 21.47 13.17 -1.60
CA PRO A 972 22.42 13.59 -0.58
C PRO A 972 22.13 14.98 -0.02
N ARG A 973 22.15 15.14 1.30
CA ARG A 973 22.01 16.47 1.93
C ARG A 973 23.31 17.27 1.80
N VAL A 974 23.19 18.59 1.66
CA VAL A 974 24.34 19.50 1.65
C VAL A 974 24.12 20.70 2.58
N THR A 975 25.11 21.00 3.41
CA THR A 975 25.13 22.22 4.23
C THR A 975 25.93 23.31 3.52
N VAL A 976 25.26 24.40 3.19
CA VAL A 976 25.84 25.59 2.61
C VAL A 976 26.36 26.48 3.73
N LEU A 977 27.63 26.85 3.67
CA LEU A 977 28.33 27.70 4.62
C LEU A 977 28.52 29.10 4.02
N ALA A 978 28.32 30.12 4.85
CA ALA A 978 28.52 31.50 4.49
C ALA A 978 28.87 32.37 5.70
N PHE A 979 29.51 33.51 5.47
CA PHE A 979 29.90 34.47 6.50
C PHE A 979 29.18 35.81 6.30
N ALA A 980 28.63 36.37 7.37
CA ALA A 980 27.93 37.66 7.31
C ALA A 980 28.47 38.64 8.36
N ARG A 981 28.99 39.78 7.89
CA ARG A 981 29.48 40.89 8.71
C ARG A 981 28.51 42.06 8.83
N SER A 982 27.40 42.00 8.08
CA SER A 982 26.33 42.99 8.13
C SER A 982 24.97 42.36 7.78
N LYS A 983 23.89 43.11 8.01
CA LYS A 983 22.52 42.69 7.68
C LYS A 983 22.32 42.55 6.16
N GLU A 984 23.01 43.38 5.39
CA GLU A 984 22.99 43.36 3.92
C GLU A 984 23.71 42.13 3.37
N GLU A 985 24.89 41.78 3.93
CA GLU A 985 25.60 40.55 3.54
C GLU A 985 24.74 39.32 3.85
N PHE A 986 24.14 39.24 5.05
CA PHE A 986 23.22 38.16 5.41
C PHE A 986 22.04 38.03 4.43
N SER A 987 21.38 39.16 4.14
CA SER A 987 20.23 39.16 3.22
C SER A 987 20.62 38.73 1.81
N HIS A 988 21.83 39.11 1.37
CA HIS A 988 22.35 38.71 0.06
C HIS A 988 22.65 37.21 -0.02
N ILE A 989 23.29 36.64 1.01
CA ILE A 989 23.54 35.19 1.12
C ILE A 989 22.22 34.42 1.08
N LEU A 990 21.23 34.87 1.86
CA LEU A 990 19.92 34.24 1.91
C LEU A 990 19.26 34.22 0.52
N GLU A 991 19.34 35.33 -0.24
CA GLU A 991 18.82 35.40 -1.61
C GLU A 991 19.51 34.39 -2.55
N GLN A 992 20.84 34.27 -2.49
CA GLN A 992 21.61 33.31 -3.30
C GLN A 992 21.23 31.86 -2.94
N PHE A 993 21.09 31.57 -1.64
CA PHE A 993 20.70 30.26 -1.14
C PHE A 993 19.27 29.91 -1.56
N GLU A 994 18.30 30.79 -1.33
CA GLU A 994 16.88 30.56 -1.67
C GLU A 994 16.69 30.34 -3.17
N ARG A 995 17.52 30.98 -4.02
CA ARG A 995 17.48 30.79 -5.48
C ARG A 995 17.85 29.38 -5.93
N GLN A 996 18.64 28.60 -5.17
CA GLN A 996 19.10 27.28 -5.62
C GLN A 996 17.92 26.29 -5.77
N GLU A 997 17.86 25.53 -6.87
CA GLU A 997 16.81 24.53 -7.10
C GLU A 997 16.94 23.25 -6.27
N TYR A 998 18.17 22.91 -5.89
CA TYR A 998 18.42 21.69 -5.12
C TYR A 998 17.66 21.72 -3.78
N LYS A 999 16.81 20.73 -3.55
CA LYS A 999 15.88 20.73 -2.40
C LYS A 999 16.54 20.30 -1.08
N ASN A 1000 17.47 19.35 -1.14
CA ASN A 1000 18.09 18.74 0.05
C ASN A 1000 19.29 19.57 0.54
N LYS A 1001 19.05 20.85 0.81
CA LYS A 1001 20.05 21.82 1.25
C LYS A 1001 19.64 22.48 2.57
N GLU A 1002 20.63 22.85 3.37
CA GLU A 1002 20.47 23.76 4.50
C GLU A 1002 21.55 24.84 4.45
N LEU A 1003 21.30 25.98 5.10
CA LEU A 1003 22.21 27.12 5.17
C LEU A 1003 22.63 27.35 6.62
N ASN A 1004 23.94 27.34 6.86
CA ASN A 1004 24.54 27.76 8.11
C ASN A 1004 25.31 29.07 7.87
N VAL A 1005 24.84 30.16 8.49
CA VAL A 1005 25.50 31.46 8.38
C VAL A 1005 26.25 31.78 9.67
N LEU A 1006 27.55 32.03 9.53
CA LEU A 1006 28.44 32.50 10.59
C LEU A 1006 28.38 34.03 10.62
N VAL A 1007 27.77 34.57 11.68
CA VAL A 1007 27.45 36.00 11.82
C VAL A 1007 28.43 36.64 12.80
N ASP A 1008 29.08 37.73 12.38
CA ASP A 1008 29.89 38.57 13.25
C ASP A 1008 29.00 39.49 14.11
N THR A 1009 29.55 40.06 15.19
CA THR A 1009 28.79 40.98 16.04
C THR A 1009 28.70 42.38 15.41
N PHE A 1010 27.52 42.74 14.89
CA PHE A 1010 27.21 44.08 14.35
C PHE A 1010 25.81 44.53 14.79
N THR A 1011 25.52 45.84 14.75
CA THR A 1011 24.20 46.36 15.15
C THR A 1011 23.05 45.69 14.38
N GLY A 1012 22.14 45.03 15.11
CA GLY A 1012 21.01 44.29 14.53
C GLY A 1012 21.25 42.79 14.31
N TYR A 1013 22.43 42.25 14.66
CA TYR A 1013 22.68 40.80 14.54
C TYR A 1013 21.67 39.96 15.34
N LEU A 1014 21.27 40.37 16.55
CA LEU A 1014 20.27 39.67 17.37
C LEU A 1014 18.89 39.56 16.70
N GLU A 1015 18.51 40.53 15.86
CA GLU A 1015 17.25 40.46 15.09
C GLU A 1015 17.29 39.30 14.08
N ILE A 1016 18.47 39.04 13.50
CA ILE A 1016 18.69 37.93 12.57
C ILE A 1016 18.51 36.60 13.32
N PHE A 1017 19.09 36.44 14.51
CA PHE A 1017 18.93 35.22 15.32
C PHE A 1017 17.48 34.99 15.76
N GLY A 1018 16.78 36.06 16.16
CA GLY A 1018 15.37 35.98 16.56
C GLY A 1018 14.43 35.65 15.39
N LYS A 1019 14.79 36.05 14.16
CA LYS A 1019 13.99 35.80 12.96
C LYS A 1019 14.35 34.48 12.26
N TYR A 1020 15.62 34.10 12.27
CA TYR A 1020 16.17 33.00 11.47
C TYR A 1020 16.87 32.00 12.38
N ASN A 1021 16.23 30.86 12.58
CA ASN A 1021 16.76 29.60 13.09
C ASN A 1021 15.70 28.53 12.78
N SER A 1022 15.40 28.38 11.49
CA SER A 1022 14.43 27.42 10.98
C SER A 1022 15.10 26.09 10.67
N ALA A 1023 14.34 25.10 10.20
CA ALA A 1023 14.90 23.81 9.80
C ALA A 1023 16.01 23.94 8.73
N ASN A 1024 15.87 24.90 7.81
CA ASN A 1024 16.76 25.02 6.64
C ASN A 1024 17.73 26.22 6.71
N VAL A 1025 17.53 27.18 7.61
CA VAL A 1025 18.41 28.35 7.77
C VAL A 1025 18.75 28.52 9.24
N LYS A 1026 20.02 28.28 9.58
CA LYS A 1026 20.57 28.31 10.93
C LYS A 1026 21.63 29.40 11.03
N THR A 1027 21.66 30.10 12.15
CA THR A 1027 22.59 31.20 12.39
C THR A 1027 23.48 30.91 13.60
N PHE A 1028 24.77 31.21 13.47
CA PHE A 1028 25.78 30.93 14.49
C PHE A 1028 26.65 32.15 14.72
N VAL A 1029 26.95 32.46 15.98
CA VAL A 1029 27.88 33.54 16.29
C VAL A 1029 29.29 33.02 16.03
N ARG A 1030 30.01 33.64 15.09
CA ARG A 1030 31.33 33.14 14.64
C ARG A 1030 32.32 32.94 15.78
N SER A 1031 32.34 33.87 16.74
CA SER A 1031 33.27 33.81 17.88
C SER A 1031 33.07 32.60 18.78
N TYR A 1032 31.95 31.87 18.70
CA TYR A 1032 31.69 30.66 19.50
C TYR A 1032 32.09 29.35 18.81
N MET A 1033 32.57 29.39 17.56
CA MET A 1033 32.89 28.17 16.81
C MET A 1033 34.11 27.41 17.33
N HIS A 1034 34.98 28.07 18.11
CA HIS A 1034 36.11 27.41 18.79
C HIS A 1034 35.68 26.36 19.83
N ASN A 1035 34.39 26.32 20.21
CA ASN A 1035 33.85 25.31 21.12
C ASN A 1035 33.67 23.94 20.47
N TYR A 1036 33.69 23.86 19.13
CA TYR A 1036 33.64 22.60 18.38
C TYR A 1036 35.05 22.24 17.93
N GLN A 1037 35.44 20.97 18.10
CA GLN A 1037 36.78 20.53 17.74
C GLN A 1037 36.94 20.35 16.23
N ASN A 1038 35.93 19.75 15.60
CA ASN A 1038 35.95 19.38 14.18
C ASN A 1038 34.58 19.61 13.54
N ILE A 1039 34.54 19.55 12.21
CA ILE A 1039 33.34 19.87 11.44
C ILE A 1039 32.14 18.94 11.71
N LEU A 1040 32.36 17.66 12.05
CA LEU A 1040 31.28 16.69 12.26
C LEU A 1040 30.54 16.90 13.59
N GLU A 1041 31.13 17.64 14.53
CA GLU A 1041 30.41 18.07 15.75
C GLU A 1041 29.38 19.17 15.45
N TRP A 1042 29.52 19.84 14.30
CA TRP A 1042 28.66 20.94 13.88
C TRP A 1042 27.72 20.59 12.72
N ILE A 1043 28.18 19.79 11.76
CA ILE A 1043 27.47 19.48 10.51
C ILE A 1043 27.20 17.97 10.43
N ASP A 1044 25.91 17.61 10.28
CA ASP A 1044 25.43 16.23 10.16
C ASP A 1044 25.26 15.78 8.69
N THR A 1045 25.35 16.71 7.73
CA THR A 1045 25.16 16.40 6.32
C THR A 1045 26.40 15.79 5.68
N PRO A 1046 26.26 14.92 4.66
CA PRO A 1046 27.38 14.26 4.00
C PRO A 1046 28.23 15.20 3.14
N TYR A 1047 27.69 16.36 2.75
CA TYR A 1047 28.39 17.33 1.92
C TYR A 1047 28.31 18.75 2.49
N ILE A 1048 29.35 19.54 2.24
CA ILE A 1048 29.36 20.99 2.48
C ILE A 1048 29.63 21.76 1.20
N ALA A 1049 29.15 23.00 1.13
CA ALA A 1049 29.47 23.96 0.09
C ALA A 1049 29.75 25.33 0.72
N TYR A 1050 30.58 26.16 0.10
CA TYR A 1050 30.80 27.54 0.53
C TYR A 1050 30.27 28.52 -0.52
N LEU A 1051 29.50 29.52 -0.08
CA LEU A 1051 29.10 30.65 -0.93
C LEU A 1051 29.92 31.89 -0.57
N SER A 1052 30.73 32.34 -1.52
CA SER A 1052 31.47 33.58 -1.43
C SER A 1052 30.54 34.78 -1.61
N LYS A 1053 30.77 35.84 -0.83
CA LYS A 1053 30.02 37.09 -0.95
C LYS A 1053 30.33 37.88 -2.24
N ASN A 1054 31.42 37.54 -2.90
CA ASN A 1054 31.91 38.26 -4.09
C ASN A 1054 31.33 37.68 -5.38
N ASP A 1055 30.78 36.47 -5.33
CA ASP A 1055 30.44 35.66 -6.50
C ASP A 1055 28.92 35.54 -6.69
N TYR A 1056 28.53 35.24 -7.93
CA TYR A 1056 27.14 34.96 -8.27
C TYR A 1056 26.91 33.47 -8.45
N TYR A 1057 25.83 32.98 -7.83
CA TYR A 1057 25.38 31.59 -7.91
C TYR A 1057 24.00 31.55 -8.58
N GLY A 1058 23.98 30.96 -9.78
CA GLY A 1058 22.77 30.76 -10.56
C GLY A 1058 21.85 29.71 -9.91
N ARG A 1059 20.61 29.65 -10.40
CA ARG A 1059 19.56 28.76 -9.86
C ARG A 1059 19.95 27.28 -9.83
N ASN A 1060 20.75 26.82 -10.79
CA ASN A 1060 21.14 25.41 -10.93
C ASN A 1060 22.55 25.10 -10.42
N TYR A 1061 23.28 26.07 -9.84
CA TYR A 1061 24.67 25.87 -9.42
C TYR A 1061 24.84 24.64 -8.51
N LEU A 1062 24.06 24.59 -7.42
CA LEU A 1062 24.13 23.48 -6.48
C LEU A 1062 23.55 22.20 -7.09
N SER A 1063 22.48 22.30 -7.88
CA SER A 1063 21.86 21.15 -8.55
C SER A 1063 22.85 20.43 -9.45
N ASP A 1064 23.58 21.16 -10.30
CA ASP A 1064 24.53 20.59 -11.26
C ASP A 1064 25.67 19.87 -10.52
N LEU A 1065 26.22 20.47 -9.44
CA LEU A 1065 27.25 19.83 -8.60
C LEU A 1065 26.72 18.59 -7.87
N MET A 1066 25.53 18.68 -7.25
CA MET A 1066 24.97 17.55 -6.50
C MET A 1066 24.54 16.39 -7.40
N LEU A 1067 24.09 16.65 -8.64
CA LEU A 1067 23.84 15.58 -9.63
C LEU A 1067 25.10 14.78 -9.95
N SER A 1068 26.29 15.37 -9.85
CA SER A 1068 27.54 14.65 -10.06
C SER A 1068 27.79 13.53 -9.05
N THR A 1069 27.24 13.64 -7.84
CA THR A 1069 27.34 12.59 -6.82
C THR A 1069 26.68 11.27 -7.24
N THR A 1070 25.82 11.30 -8.28
CA THR A 1070 25.19 10.09 -8.82
C THR A 1070 26.13 9.24 -9.67
N PHE A 1071 27.23 9.81 -10.18
CA PHE A 1071 28.15 9.12 -11.09
C PHE A 1071 29.64 9.23 -10.73
N THR A 1072 30.01 10.08 -9.77
CA THR A 1072 31.39 10.17 -9.25
C THR A 1072 31.41 10.15 -7.74
N ASP A 1073 32.34 9.39 -7.17
CA ASP A 1073 32.59 9.33 -5.72
C ASP A 1073 33.68 10.31 -5.27
N SER A 1074 33.95 11.35 -6.08
CA SER A 1074 35.01 12.31 -5.80
C SER A 1074 34.84 13.00 -4.44
N ASP A 1075 35.94 13.22 -3.72
CA ASP A 1075 35.93 13.93 -2.43
C ASP A 1075 35.49 15.39 -2.58
N PHE A 1076 35.89 16.01 -3.69
CA PHE A 1076 35.55 17.38 -4.06
C PHE A 1076 34.95 17.41 -5.48
N ILE A 1077 33.85 18.13 -5.64
CA ILE A 1077 33.11 18.31 -6.90
C ILE A 1077 32.90 19.81 -7.09
N GLY A 1078 33.55 20.41 -8.07
CA GLY A 1078 33.50 21.86 -8.27
C GLY A 1078 33.56 22.27 -9.72
N LYS A 1079 33.76 23.55 -9.98
CA LYS A 1079 33.89 24.12 -11.34
C LYS A 1079 35.32 24.59 -11.55
N ASN A 1080 36.17 23.80 -12.23
CA ASN A 1080 37.53 24.25 -12.56
C ASN A 1080 37.53 25.17 -13.79
N ALA A 1081 36.70 24.87 -14.78
CA ALA A 1081 36.31 25.81 -15.82
C ALA A 1081 35.18 26.70 -15.30
N TYR A 1082 35.28 28.03 -15.43
CA TYR A 1082 34.28 28.95 -14.90
C TYR A 1082 34.31 30.31 -15.59
N PHE A 1083 33.23 31.07 -15.43
CA PHE A 1083 33.12 32.44 -15.90
C PHE A 1083 33.62 33.44 -14.86
N VAL A 1084 34.29 34.51 -15.30
CA VAL A 1084 34.81 35.59 -14.45
C VAL A 1084 34.43 36.96 -15.02
N VAL A 1085 34.25 37.96 -14.16
CA VAL A 1085 34.12 39.35 -14.61
C VAL A 1085 35.51 39.94 -14.88
N GLU A 1086 35.81 40.27 -16.14
CA GLU A 1086 37.09 40.88 -16.53
C GLU A 1086 37.08 42.42 -16.34
N ASP A 1087 38.29 43.01 -16.20
CA ASP A 1087 38.53 44.45 -16.13
C ASP A 1087 38.13 45.13 -17.45
N GLY A 1088 36.87 45.51 -17.54
CA GLY A 1088 36.20 45.90 -18.79
C GLY A 1088 34.69 45.65 -18.78
N LYS A 1089 34.18 44.88 -17.79
CA LYS A 1089 32.76 44.57 -17.56
C LYS A 1089 32.14 43.69 -18.66
N GLU A 1090 32.92 42.72 -19.16
CA GLU A 1090 32.53 41.59 -20.00
C GLU A 1090 32.74 40.26 -19.25
N VAL A 1091 32.20 39.15 -19.77
CA VAL A 1091 32.35 37.81 -19.19
C VAL A 1091 33.55 37.11 -19.83
N GLY A 1092 34.59 36.82 -19.03
CA GLY A 1092 35.72 35.99 -19.40
C GLY A 1092 35.52 34.52 -19.02
N GLU A 1093 36.39 33.64 -19.53
CA GLU A 1093 36.41 32.21 -19.18
C GLU A 1093 37.81 31.77 -18.71
N CYS A 1094 37.87 31.14 -17.54
CA CYS A 1094 39.09 30.54 -16.99
C CYS A 1094 39.12 29.02 -17.23
N ASN A 1095 40.33 28.46 -17.40
CA ASN A 1095 40.58 27.01 -17.60
C ASN A 1095 39.64 26.39 -18.64
N LYS A 1096 39.61 27.00 -19.83
CA LYS A 1096 38.75 26.57 -20.94
C LYS A 1096 38.94 25.08 -21.21
N GLN A 1097 37.83 24.42 -21.53
CA GLN A 1097 37.78 22.99 -21.83
C GLN A 1097 38.06 22.08 -20.64
N SER A 1098 38.20 22.54 -19.39
CA SER A 1098 38.36 21.66 -18.22
C SER A 1098 37.04 21.22 -17.55
N GLU A 1099 35.97 21.03 -18.33
CA GLU A 1099 34.71 20.47 -17.83
C GLU A 1099 34.72 18.93 -17.81
N TYR A 1100 34.00 18.34 -16.85
CA TYR A 1100 33.75 16.90 -16.73
C TYR A 1100 35.00 15.99 -16.67
N GLU A 1101 36.02 16.41 -15.93
CA GLU A 1101 37.27 15.69 -15.76
C GLU A 1101 37.81 15.78 -14.32
N PHE A 1102 38.73 14.88 -13.96
CA PHE A 1102 39.48 15.00 -12.71
C PHE A 1102 40.59 16.04 -12.86
N VAL A 1103 40.68 16.97 -11.91
CA VAL A 1103 41.56 18.15 -11.98
C VAL A 1103 42.48 18.21 -10.78
N GLY A 1104 43.55 18.99 -10.86
CA GLY A 1104 44.56 19.16 -9.79
C GLY A 1104 44.30 20.32 -8.82
N SER A 1105 43.21 21.07 -8.96
CA SER A 1105 42.91 22.25 -8.15
C SER A 1105 41.43 22.61 -8.23
N LEU A 1106 40.87 23.07 -7.12
CA LEU A 1106 39.50 23.58 -7.00
C LEU A 1106 39.45 24.61 -5.87
N SER A 1107 38.77 25.73 -6.13
CA SER A 1107 38.53 26.77 -5.12
C SER A 1107 37.32 26.41 -4.24
N PRO A 1108 37.36 26.71 -2.93
CA PRO A 1108 36.21 26.59 -2.03
C PRO A 1108 34.93 27.25 -2.52
N ALA A 1109 35.02 28.44 -3.14
CA ALA A 1109 33.86 29.23 -3.55
C ALA A 1109 33.02 28.59 -4.65
N ARG A 1110 33.54 27.56 -5.34
CA ARG A 1110 32.87 26.91 -6.47
C ARG A 1110 32.86 25.39 -6.38
N THR A 1111 32.85 24.86 -5.15
CA THR A 1111 33.01 23.43 -4.86
C THR A 1111 32.05 22.96 -3.78
N VAL A 1112 31.54 21.74 -3.98
CA VAL A 1112 30.93 20.90 -2.95
C VAL A 1112 31.97 19.86 -2.52
N ALA A 1113 32.13 19.66 -1.22
CA ALA A 1113 33.08 18.71 -0.65
C ALA A 1113 32.38 17.73 0.29
N LYS A 1114 32.83 16.47 0.34
CA LYS A 1114 32.37 15.52 1.36
C LYS A 1114 32.77 16.03 2.74
N THR A 1115 31.83 16.10 3.68
CA THR A 1115 32.09 16.67 5.02
C THR A 1115 33.22 15.92 5.76
N ASN A 1116 33.32 14.60 5.55
CA ASN A 1116 34.29 13.76 6.25
C ASN A 1116 35.76 14.03 5.86
N VAL A 1117 36.03 14.78 4.77
CA VAL A 1117 37.40 15.08 4.34
C VAL A 1117 38.12 16.01 5.32
N PHE A 1118 37.36 16.83 6.05
CA PHE A 1118 37.86 17.82 7.01
C PHE A 1118 37.94 17.28 8.45
N THR A 1119 37.71 15.98 8.67
CA THR A 1119 37.61 15.39 10.02
C THR A 1119 38.89 15.49 10.86
N LYS A 1120 40.04 15.62 10.20
CA LYS A 1120 41.35 15.70 10.86
C LYS A 1120 41.83 17.13 11.09
N GLU A 1121 41.05 18.13 10.70
CA GLU A 1121 41.38 19.55 10.84
C GLU A 1121 40.55 20.20 11.93
N ALA A 1122 41.14 21.19 12.61
CA ALA A 1122 40.39 22.01 13.55
C ALA A 1122 39.31 22.80 12.80
N LEU A 1123 38.10 22.89 13.36
CA LEU A 1123 37.00 23.61 12.70
C LEU A 1123 37.39 25.05 12.33
N THR A 1124 38.14 25.73 13.19
CA THR A 1124 38.62 27.10 12.94
C THR A 1124 39.47 27.19 11.68
N ASP A 1125 40.40 26.24 11.49
CA ASP A 1125 41.28 26.22 10.32
C ASP A 1125 40.49 25.97 9.04
N VAL A 1126 39.49 25.07 9.10
CA VAL A 1126 38.60 24.80 7.97
C VAL A 1126 37.82 26.07 7.60
N LEU A 1127 37.20 26.74 8.58
CA LEU A 1127 36.43 27.96 8.34
C LEU A 1127 37.30 29.10 7.78
N ASP A 1128 38.49 29.29 8.32
CA ASP A 1128 39.41 30.33 7.86
C ASP A 1128 39.94 30.02 6.45
N ASN A 1129 40.24 28.75 6.13
CA ASN A 1129 40.63 28.33 4.79
C ASN A 1129 39.50 28.48 3.76
N LEU A 1130 38.25 28.19 4.14
CA LEU A 1130 37.09 28.40 3.28
C LEU A 1130 36.89 29.88 2.97
N GLU A 1131 36.94 30.75 4.00
CA GLU A 1131 36.76 32.20 3.82
C GLU A 1131 37.91 32.83 3.02
N ALA A 1132 39.15 32.40 3.26
CA ALA A 1132 40.33 32.83 2.50
C ALA A 1132 40.41 32.19 1.11
N GLU A 1133 39.45 31.32 0.75
CA GLU A 1133 39.37 30.60 -0.51
C GLU A 1133 40.66 29.83 -0.87
N VAL A 1134 41.29 29.20 0.14
CA VAL A 1134 42.50 28.38 -0.01
C VAL A 1134 42.20 27.16 -0.89
N ASP A 1135 43.01 26.94 -1.92
CA ASP A 1135 42.79 25.88 -2.90
C ASP A 1135 42.82 24.47 -2.28
N PHE A 1136 41.89 23.61 -2.72
CA PHE A 1136 41.80 22.23 -2.24
C PHE A 1136 42.90 21.29 -2.79
N ASN A 1137 43.83 21.78 -3.61
CA ASN A 1137 44.99 21.00 -4.05
C ASN A 1137 45.83 20.44 -2.90
N ILE A 1138 45.78 21.06 -1.72
CA ILE A 1138 46.50 20.59 -0.53
C ILE A 1138 46.03 19.21 -0.06
N TYR A 1139 44.86 18.75 -0.52
CA TYR A 1139 44.30 17.46 -0.17
C TYR A 1139 44.80 16.32 -1.08
N PHE A 1140 45.47 16.60 -2.21
CA PHE A 1140 46.07 15.56 -3.05
C PHE A 1140 47.07 14.68 -2.30
N ARG A 1141 47.88 15.29 -1.42
CA ARG A 1141 48.86 14.57 -0.60
C ARG A 1141 48.23 13.54 0.34
N TYR A 1142 46.92 13.62 0.56
CA TYR A 1142 46.15 12.69 1.37
C TYR A 1142 45.33 11.70 0.51
N GLY A 1143 45.59 11.61 -0.80
CA GLY A 1143 44.92 10.71 -1.73
C GLY A 1143 43.51 11.13 -2.10
N LYS A 1144 43.15 12.41 -1.88
CA LYS A 1144 41.82 12.94 -2.17
C LYS A 1144 41.68 13.32 -3.64
N THR A 1145 40.49 13.10 -4.20
CA THR A 1145 40.21 13.38 -5.61
C THR A 1145 39.37 14.64 -5.80
N LEU A 1146 39.64 15.38 -6.87
CA LEU A 1146 38.91 16.59 -7.24
C LEU A 1146 38.33 16.40 -8.66
N TYR A 1147 37.04 16.67 -8.82
CA TYR A 1147 36.32 16.53 -10.08
C TYR A 1147 35.72 17.88 -10.50
N SER A 1148 35.97 18.26 -11.76
CA SER A 1148 35.44 19.47 -12.38
C SER A 1148 34.17 19.16 -13.17
N ASN A 1149 33.10 19.90 -12.90
CA ASN A 1149 31.83 19.86 -13.60
C ASN A 1149 31.78 20.92 -14.73
N ASP A 1150 30.59 21.26 -15.20
CA ASP A 1150 30.34 22.32 -16.17
C ASP A 1150 30.73 23.71 -15.63
N LYS A 1151 30.87 24.70 -16.53
CA LYS A 1151 31.23 26.08 -16.19
C LYS A 1151 30.06 27.04 -15.91
N TYR A 1152 28.82 26.62 -16.17
CA TYR A 1152 27.62 27.46 -16.11
C TYR A 1152 27.11 27.64 -14.68
N ASN A 1153 26.15 28.56 -14.52
CA ASN A 1153 25.50 28.89 -13.25
C ASN A 1153 26.43 29.45 -12.17
N TYR A 1154 27.64 29.89 -12.52
CA TYR A 1154 28.57 30.53 -11.59
C TYR A 1154 29.36 31.64 -12.30
N LEU A 1155 29.43 32.83 -11.68
CA LEU A 1155 30.23 33.96 -12.16
C LEU A 1155 31.07 34.50 -11.00
N SER A 1156 32.39 34.33 -11.13
CA SER A 1156 33.35 34.84 -10.15
C SER A 1156 33.48 36.36 -10.22
N GLY A 1157 33.55 37.02 -9.07
CA GLY A 1157 33.72 38.46 -8.95
C GLY A 1157 32.51 39.30 -9.34
N ALA A 1158 31.32 38.70 -9.42
CA ALA A 1158 30.08 39.36 -9.84
C ALA A 1158 29.72 40.62 -9.02
N TYR A 1159 30.07 40.64 -7.73
CA TYR A 1159 29.68 41.70 -6.79
C TYR A 1159 30.82 42.63 -6.37
N THR A 1160 32.01 42.46 -6.93
CA THR A 1160 33.18 43.30 -6.60
C THR A 1160 33.06 44.73 -7.20
N GLN A 1161 32.28 44.91 -8.27
CA GLN A 1161 32.14 46.20 -8.99
C GLN A 1161 30.68 46.71 -9.09
N GLY A 1162 29.99 46.92 -7.97
CA GLY A 1162 28.92 47.92 -7.73
C GLY A 1162 27.69 48.12 -8.65
N ASN A 1163 27.58 47.53 -9.86
CA ASN A 1163 26.52 47.85 -10.83
C ASN A 1163 25.53 46.69 -11.05
N ARG A 1164 24.46 46.67 -10.25
CA ARG A 1164 23.40 45.63 -10.28
C ARG A 1164 22.62 45.52 -11.61
N LYS A 1165 22.50 46.60 -12.40
CA LYS A 1165 21.73 46.57 -13.66
C LYS A 1165 22.49 45.89 -14.79
N ARG A 1166 23.82 46.05 -14.83
CA ARG A 1166 24.70 45.42 -15.82
C ARG A 1166 24.92 43.93 -15.51
N LEU A 1167 24.95 43.57 -14.23
CA LEU A 1167 25.05 42.19 -13.78
C LEU A 1167 23.94 41.29 -14.38
N LYS A 1168 22.70 41.79 -14.49
CA LYS A 1168 21.59 41.05 -15.14
C LYS A 1168 21.88 40.62 -16.59
N ASN A 1169 22.63 41.40 -17.35
CA ASN A 1169 22.97 41.07 -18.73
C ASN A 1169 24.13 40.06 -18.82
N LEU A 1170 25.06 40.10 -17.86
CA LEU A 1170 26.15 39.12 -17.76
C LEU A 1170 25.61 37.76 -17.32
N ILE A 1171 24.71 37.75 -16.34
CA ILE A 1171 24.03 36.53 -15.84
C ILE A 1171 23.34 35.78 -16.98
N LYS A 1172 22.65 36.47 -17.90
CA LYS A 1172 21.99 35.84 -19.07
C LYS A 1172 22.92 35.06 -20.01
N GLN A 1173 24.24 35.30 -19.95
CA GLN A 1173 25.22 34.61 -20.79
C GLN A 1173 25.69 33.30 -20.16
N ILE A 1174 25.55 33.16 -18.84
CA ILE A 1174 26.14 32.07 -18.06
C ILE A 1174 25.10 31.20 -17.34
N GLU A 1175 23.86 31.68 -17.19
CA GLU A 1175 22.76 30.87 -16.69
C GLU A 1175 22.16 30.04 -17.82
N LEU A 1176 22.16 28.73 -17.59
CA LEU A 1176 21.58 27.70 -18.46
C LEU A 1176 20.84 26.66 -17.61
#